data_AF-A0A358GMJ6-F1
#
_entry.id   AF-A0A358GMJ6-F1
#
_cell.length_a   1.000
_cell.length_b   1.000
_cell.length_c   1.000
_cell.angle_alpha   90.00
_cell.angle_beta   90.00
_cell.angle_gamma   90.00
#
_symmetry.space_group_name_H-M   'P 1'
#
loop_
_entity.id
_entity.type
_entity.pdbx_description
1 polymer ?
#
loop_
_entity_poly.entity_id
_entity_poly.type
_entity_poly.pdbx_seq_one_letter_code
_entity_poly.pdbx_strand_id
1 'polypeptide(L)'
;MKKRMRLSVFNWFNALIVFLVISFGVAGLSMDNSVYAASDTYGPKSMKSPVLKSIQAEKTIGTPGVYWYQTDDGRFRADHSGGPTYSNNDGGCTTPYPALKEVPDSVDFSRWPAVSWPQYNGNNLSASSFKEVKIKSVEYQTKPEQESYTGVGRTVITPPSTIVGIRTLTGGNHEWTQNDPFENGGKTNAGCIKHKVAYFTPMDIIWEGDLEEEKQIDVTPNSTLTVGQTKQMEAKVETKNYGATKYSEGIDVSRREAETTWWSSDPSIVSIEPKTGMVKAEKPGTAFVRAIWNNGTYLISDTADITVTSEPGLIVNLPNACKADTATPLQAKAILTKSDLSVHELTAHSKLTWQSSNPAVATIGADGKMTVKGIVGSTTITARFLDPAQRLDEQGTQVLDVKDCTGNGGDGGTDPGNGGGVVGCPVTISPPSKGALIESAAMDPSVQGVLKADDRGSERFDVTRGIPTSEDLYANVMAKGYLFQHRWVNMTGTVTYTVNVKKKYHKTWTIPGRASTGPNDPGTPPEPKEIDVPGDKPMQVIRQYSYWQIDNLEVYQLNQATISNYALGGYGGTVTLTPNGYTPPTLQSANDDAITAHVKPAPCKEIDLGTETVPGGSTEPATPVETSLFQSKAEAEVKENTVNNDKVVFNGATVMDPAPMDKTAPRPGTIPQPGMIGDNVLYQNRLTVQNTLVNKANQPTTGEIVYGLIPGNIKGGQDQKFSIQGINSVTVHTPVVNYAWVSDDQQHNQKTVPDPTSSALILERPFIVRIPTSGQHLDVSSYPGYGNRDYAKYFRIKQIRFPFDVYNADRSQFIPAKTWVDTPVNQLDTVFYLPVWVDEGHYRIEFRNIAENAPSTFTEQQDANTNLTHHVASDTVPVEVIGRLYDFHVTDIADYNWENVFRQQLGSSEPTGASYWTGLNSIDGDPRGNLAPFVLPVRPGSHPVQGFSNVAVKTGYHVKFDLKTKGNMFGKQDGVRITPTFYFVSKDGSSRQEVDLYYHRGQERLIRIGSEQDLEKRFVVLNSRLRNVPGTELGDTARYQYTYELTADERNQSSLADYMVRIVDQTSHQKTWVGRYDWMILPASIRTLIGPKEDIPSGVSVDRANAAIQRWYGEYSLPADVYAVPKGTNLESLARQNQLDEKASVFLKDGYIVVNFNIETLRDGNTEAPHLQYIYAPLMNQWQMEGFNNSPVDSQGRTWPLKDGDVVFYHADQSSRNDFQSQVPH
;
A
#
# COMPACT_ATOMS: atom_id res chain seq x y z
N MET A 1 77.55 1.63 -15.87
CA MET A 1 77.06 2.01 -17.22
C MET A 1 76.05 0.96 -17.71
N LYS A 2 75.14 1.36 -18.60
CA LYS A 2 74.65 0.67 -19.83
C LYS A 2 75.34 -0.69 -20.15
N LYS A 3 74.69 -1.72 -20.72
CA LYS A 3 73.57 -1.71 -21.71
C LYS A 3 72.92 -3.12 -21.95
N ARG A 4 71.60 -3.14 -22.25
CA ARG A 4 70.85 -4.02 -23.20
C ARG A 4 70.90 -5.59 -23.18
N MET A 5 69.69 -6.15 -23.02
CA MET A 5 68.95 -7.10 -23.91
C MET A 5 69.20 -8.63 -23.99
N ARG A 6 68.07 -9.34 -23.79
CA ARG A 6 67.52 -10.56 -24.45
C ARG A 6 68.03 -11.98 -24.10
N LEU A 7 67.07 -12.77 -23.58
CA LEU A 7 66.73 -14.20 -23.82
C LEU A 7 67.88 -15.20 -24.05
N SER A 8 67.97 -16.29 -23.27
CA SER A 8 67.14 -17.49 -23.50
C SER A 8 67.03 -18.41 -22.25
N VAL A 9 66.73 -19.71 -22.44
CA VAL A 9 65.93 -20.58 -21.52
C VAL A 9 66.77 -21.46 -20.57
N PHE A 10 66.13 -22.00 -19.52
CA PHE A 10 66.44 -23.20 -18.69
C PHE A 10 67.31 -23.10 -17.40
N ASN A 11 66.85 -23.89 -16.40
CA ASN A 11 67.57 -24.52 -15.27
C ASN A 11 68.05 -23.73 -14.01
N TRP A 12 67.98 -24.46 -12.89
CA TRP A 12 68.80 -24.41 -11.64
C TRP A 12 68.70 -23.24 -10.62
N PHE A 13 68.49 -23.65 -9.35
CA PHE A 13 68.83 -23.03 -8.04
C PHE A 13 68.04 -21.82 -7.43
N ASN A 14 67.82 -21.96 -6.10
CA ASN A 14 67.67 -20.97 -5.00
C ASN A 14 66.52 -19.91 -4.91
N ALA A 15 65.79 -20.00 -3.78
CA ALA A 15 65.47 -18.95 -2.77
C ALA A 15 64.62 -17.67 -3.05
N LEU A 16 63.91 -17.25 -1.99
CA LEU A 16 63.49 -15.89 -1.57
C LEU A 16 62.26 -15.13 -2.19
N ILE A 17 61.27 -14.83 -1.32
CA ILE A 17 60.72 -13.48 -0.94
C ILE A 17 59.77 -12.63 -1.87
N VAL A 18 58.51 -12.47 -1.40
CA VAL A 18 57.71 -11.20 -1.18
C VAL A 18 56.80 -10.52 -2.28
N PHE A 19 55.77 -9.79 -1.76
CA PHE A 19 54.87 -8.72 -2.30
C PHE A 19 53.42 -9.03 -2.85
N LEU A 20 52.43 -9.02 -1.92
CA LEU A 20 51.19 -8.16 -1.85
C LEU A 20 50.02 -8.24 -2.89
N VAL A 21 48.79 -7.91 -2.40
CA VAL A 21 47.57 -7.35 -3.06
C VAL A 21 46.31 -8.26 -3.23
N ILE A 22 45.32 -8.06 -2.33
CA ILE A 22 43.82 -8.08 -2.46
C ILE A 22 43.09 -9.26 -3.15
N SER A 23 42.24 -10.01 -2.41
CA SER A 23 40.77 -10.17 -2.67
C SER A 23 40.04 -11.14 -1.72
N PHE A 24 38.84 -10.72 -1.27
CA PHE A 24 37.68 -11.41 -0.65
C PHE A 24 37.64 -12.95 -0.45
N GLY A 25 37.05 -13.39 0.68
CA GLY A 25 36.79 -14.82 0.97
C GLY A 25 36.10 -15.17 2.31
N VAL A 26 35.11 -14.38 2.72
CA VAL A 26 34.23 -14.49 3.93
C VAL A 26 34.13 -15.88 4.60
N ALA A 27 34.33 -15.93 5.92
CA ALA A 27 33.90 -17.03 6.79
C ALA A 27 32.81 -16.52 7.77
N GLY A 28 31.71 -17.26 7.89
CA GLY A 28 30.60 -16.89 8.79
C GLY A 28 30.80 -17.41 10.21
N LEU A 29 30.55 -16.54 11.19
CA LEU A 29 30.33 -16.92 12.59
C LEU A 29 28.92 -16.52 13.00
N SER A 30 28.26 -17.37 13.78
CA SER A 30 26.93 -17.13 14.33
C SER A 30 26.96 -16.01 15.36
N MET A 31 26.26 -14.91 15.10
CA MET A 31 25.82 -13.97 16.12
C MET A 31 24.42 -14.35 16.58
N ASP A 32 24.18 -14.33 17.89
CA ASP A 32 22.84 -14.57 18.44
C ASP A 32 21.91 -13.39 18.12
N ASN A 33 20.81 -13.67 17.42
CA ASN A 33 19.78 -12.68 17.08
C ASN A 33 18.88 -12.36 18.29
N SER A 34 19.45 -11.77 19.34
CA SER A 34 18.69 -11.08 20.38
C SER A 34 18.53 -9.61 20.01
N VAL A 35 17.67 -9.32 19.03
CA VAL A 35 17.25 -7.95 18.73
C VAL A 35 16.40 -7.45 19.89
N TYR A 36 17.02 -6.73 20.82
CA TYR A 36 16.31 -5.88 21.77
C TYR A 36 15.71 -4.72 20.98
N ALA A 37 14.47 -4.90 20.51
CA ALA A 37 13.61 -3.77 20.18
C ALA A 37 13.48 -2.92 21.46
N ALA A 38 14.03 -1.71 21.44
CA ALA A 38 13.87 -0.77 22.54
C ALA A 38 12.37 -0.51 22.74
N SER A 39 11.89 -0.67 23.97
CA SER A 39 10.50 -0.38 24.30
C SER A 39 10.25 1.12 24.18
N ASP A 40 9.50 1.53 23.17
CA ASP A 40 8.99 2.89 22.99
C ASP A 40 8.41 3.41 24.32
N THR A 41 8.95 4.54 24.79
CA THR A 41 8.61 5.13 26.09
C THR A 41 7.33 5.95 26.07
N TYR A 42 6.78 6.26 24.89
CA TYR A 42 5.57 7.07 24.72
C TYR A 42 4.42 6.26 24.09
N GLY A 43 4.75 5.27 23.26
CA GLY A 43 3.83 4.32 22.67
C GLY A 43 3.20 4.79 21.35
N PRO A 44 2.79 3.86 20.48
CA PRO A 44 2.21 4.15 19.17
C PRO A 44 0.82 4.80 19.29
N LYS A 45 0.30 5.34 18.18
CA LYS A 45 -1.05 5.92 18.14
C LYS A 45 -2.16 4.89 18.41
N SER A 46 -1.99 3.65 17.95
CA SER A 46 -2.86 2.51 18.28
C SER A 46 -2.04 1.37 18.88
N MET A 47 -2.56 0.76 19.94
CA MET A 47 -2.00 -0.44 20.55
C MET A 47 -3.07 -1.52 20.70
N LYS A 48 -2.73 -2.71 20.20
CA LYS A 48 -3.50 -3.94 20.40
C LYS A 48 -3.15 -4.56 21.74
N SER A 49 -4.15 -5.10 22.43
CA SER A 49 -4.00 -5.63 23.77
C SER A 49 -2.98 -6.78 23.81
N PRO A 50 -2.06 -6.80 24.79
CA PRO A 50 -1.24 -7.99 25.05
C PRO A 50 -2.07 -9.16 25.60
N VAL A 51 -3.32 -8.91 26.03
CA VAL A 51 -4.25 -9.93 26.52
C VAL A 51 -5.20 -10.33 25.38
N LEU A 52 -5.04 -11.55 24.87
CA LEU A 52 -5.96 -12.16 23.91
C LEU A 52 -7.12 -12.85 24.63
N LYS A 53 -8.29 -12.88 23.99
CA LYS A 53 -9.49 -13.55 24.52
C LYS A 53 -9.96 -14.64 23.55
N SER A 54 -9.50 -15.87 23.79
CA SER A 54 -9.93 -17.05 23.07
C SER A 54 -11.42 -17.34 23.28
N ILE A 55 -12.15 -17.56 22.19
CA ILE A 55 -13.54 -18.04 22.12
C ILE A 55 -13.52 -19.34 21.31
N GLN A 56 -14.40 -20.29 21.62
CA GLN A 56 -14.55 -21.52 20.82
C GLN A 56 -15.80 -21.41 19.93
N ALA A 57 -15.69 -21.95 18.72
CA ALA A 57 -16.80 -22.05 17.79
C ALA A 57 -17.81 -23.13 18.24
N GLU A 58 -19.00 -23.06 17.67
CA GLU A 58 -19.87 -24.23 17.64
C GLU A 58 -19.21 -25.37 16.83
N LYS A 59 -19.50 -26.60 17.21
CA LYS A 59 -18.91 -27.82 16.63
C LYS A 59 -19.21 -27.93 15.13
N THR A 60 -18.18 -27.89 14.29
CA THR A 60 -18.29 -28.23 12.86
C THR A 60 -18.03 -29.72 12.67
N ILE A 61 -18.83 -30.41 11.85
CA ILE A 61 -18.54 -31.80 11.45
C ILE A 61 -17.68 -31.78 10.18
N GLY A 62 -16.46 -32.31 10.27
CA GLY A 62 -15.60 -32.59 9.14
C GLY A 62 -15.83 -34.00 8.59
N THR A 63 -15.76 -34.16 7.27
CA THR A 63 -15.94 -35.46 6.59
C THR A 63 -14.75 -35.81 5.67
N PRO A 64 -13.52 -35.95 6.20
CA PRO A 64 -12.43 -36.59 5.47
C PRO A 64 -12.76 -38.06 5.17
N GLY A 65 -11.90 -38.75 4.41
CA GLY A 65 -12.13 -40.16 4.11
C GLY A 65 -10.94 -40.85 3.46
N VAL A 66 -10.86 -42.17 3.67
CA VAL A 66 -9.84 -43.03 3.06
C VAL A 66 -10.36 -43.54 1.72
N TYR A 67 -9.63 -43.21 0.65
CA TYR A 67 -9.95 -43.63 -0.72
C TYR A 67 -9.02 -44.74 -1.18
N TRP A 68 -9.58 -45.94 -1.34
CA TRP A 68 -8.88 -47.13 -1.81
C TRP A 68 -9.11 -47.35 -3.31
N TYR A 69 -8.05 -47.60 -4.06
CA TYR A 69 -8.05 -47.87 -5.49
C TYR A 69 -7.54 -49.29 -5.74
N GLN A 70 -8.26 -50.09 -6.52
CA GLN A 70 -7.85 -51.47 -6.79
C GLN A 70 -6.74 -51.56 -7.86
N THR A 71 -5.65 -52.24 -7.54
CA THR A 71 -4.49 -52.44 -8.41
C THR A 71 -4.65 -53.66 -9.32
N ASP A 72 -3.80 -53.81 -10.34
CA ASP A 72 -3.86 -54.91 -11.32
C ASP A 72 -3.75 -56.29 -10.67
N ASP A 73 -2.96 -56.43 -9.60
CA ASP A 73 -2.86 -57.65 -8.80
C ASP A 73 -4.08 -57.92 -7.89
N GLY A 74 -5.12 -57.09 -7.96
CA GLY A 74 -6.38 -57.24 -7.22
C GLY A 74 -6.35 -56.72 -5.78
N ARG A 75 -5.19 -56.26 -5.28
CA ARG A 75 -5.08 -55.56 -3.98
C ARG A 75 -5.67 -54.16 -4.04
N PHE A 76 -5.80 -53.52 -2.88
CA PHE A 76 -6.22 -52.13 -2.75
C PHE A 76 -5.06 -51.26 -2.26
N ARG A 77 -4.94 -50.05 -2.81
CA ARG A 77 -3.98 -49.01 -2.42
C ARG A 77 -4.73 -47.76 -1.96
N ALA A 78 -4.38 -47.23 -0.79
CA ALA A 78 -4.77 -45.89 -0.35
C ALA A 78 -3.51 -45.01 -0.28
N ASP A 79 -3.57 -43.84 -0.91
CA ASP A 79 -2.50 -42.83 -0.86
C ASP A 79 -2.80 -41.79 0.21
N HIS A 80 -1.82 -41.51 1.07
CA HIS A 80 -1.91 -40.60 2.21
C HIS A 80 -0.58 -39.85 2.42
N SER A 81 -0.52 -38.92 3.37
CA SER A 81 0.65 -38.06 3.63
C SER A 81 1.95 -38.84 3.92
N GLY A 82 1.84 -40.06 4.47
CA GLY A 82 2.96 -40.95 4.78
C GLY A 82 3.37 -41.89 3.65
N GLY A 83 2.73 -41.81 2.47
CA GLY A 83 2.97 -42.69 1.31
C GLY A 83 1.78 -43.61 1.00
N PRO A 84 1.99 -44.70 0.23
CA PRO A 84 0.92 -45.64 -0.12
C PRO A 84 0.77 -46.77 0.91
N THR A 85 -0.40 -46.89 1.54
CA THR A 85 -0.78 -48.11 2.28
C THR A 85 -1.47 -49.10 1.34
N TYR A 86 -1.12 -50.39 1.45
CA TYR A 86 -1.75 -51.48 0.72
C TYR A 86 -2.54 -52.41 1.65
N SER A 87 -3.69 -52.89 1.18
CA SER A 87 -4.48 -53.97 1.78
C SER A 87 -4.85 -55.02 0.72
N ASN A 88 -5.21 -56.22 1.17
CA ASN A 88 -5.76 -57.26 0.29
C ASN A 88 -7.22 -56.92 -0.04
N ASN A 89 -7.76 -57.51 -1.11
CA ASN A 89 -9.21 -57.52 -1.32
C ASN A 89 -9.85 -58.65 -0.48
N ASP A 90 -10.87 -58.30 0.29
CA ASP A 90 -11.66 -59.18 1.16
C ASP A 90 -13.04 -59.52 0.52
N GLY A 91 -13.44 -58.77 -0.50
CA GLY A 91 -14.71 -58.91 -1.21
C GLY A 91 -14.65 -59.74 -2.51
N GLY A 92 -15.83 -60.06 -3.06
CA GLY A 92 -15.95 -60.79 -4.32
C GLY A 92 -15.79 -59.91 -5.57
N CYS A 93 -15.59 -60.51 -6.74
CA CYS A 93 -15.38 -59.78 -8.01
C CYS A 93 -16.56 -58.92 -8.53
N THR A 94 -17.73 -58.96 -7.86
CA THR A 94 -18.88 -58.07 -8.11
C THR A 94 -18.95 -56.89 -7.14
N THR A 95 -18.26 -56.99 -6.01
CA THR A 95 -18.28 -56.01 -4.91
C THR A 95 -16.99 -56.15 -4.10
N PRO A 96 -15.82 -55.83 -4.70
CA PRO A 96 -14.55 -55.94 -4.01
C PRO A 96 -14.40 -54.78 -3.01
N TYR A 97 -13.71 -55.03 -1.90
CA TYR A 97 -13.41 -54.04 -0.87
C TYR A 97 -12.12 -54.42 -0.11
N PRO A 98 -11.37 -53.45 0.44
CA PRO A 98 -10.15 -53.74 1.19
C PRO A 98 -10.44 -54.52 2.48
N ALA A 99 -9.55 -55.46 2.80
CA ALA A 99 -9.49 -56.06 4.13
C ALA A 99 -9.10 -55.00 5.18
N LEU A 100 -9.53 -55.20 6.43
CA LEU A 100 -9.35 -54.25 7.53
C LEU A 100 -7.89 -53.78 7.66
N LYS A 101 -7.67 -52.46 7.50
CA LYS A 101 -6.33 -51.87 7.49
C LYS A 101 -6.31 -50.47 8.11
N GLU A 102 -5.27 -50.21 8.90
CA GLU A 102 -4.99 -48.88 9.45
C GLU A 102 -4.31 -48.01 8.39
N VAL A 103 -4.81 -46.78 8.24
CA VAL A 103 -4.24 -45.73 7.39
C VAL A 103 -3.96 -44.50 8.25
N PRO A 104 -2.67 -44.12 8.42
CA PRO A 104 -2.28 -42.84 9.02
C PRO A 104 -2.33 -41.73 7.96
N ASP A 105 -2.87 -40.56 8.27
CA ASP A 105 -2.89 -39.44 7.31
C ASP A 105 -2.78 -38.07 8.02
N SER A 106 -2.38 -37.05 7.27
CA SER A 106 -2.26 -35.66 7.71
C SER A 106 -3.28 -34.80 6.99
N VAL A 107 -4.52 -34.79 7.51
CA VAL A 107 -5.65 -34.13 6.86
C VAL A 107 -5.65 -32.64 7.18
N ASP A 108 -5.75 -31.80 6.16
CA ASP A 108 -6.07 -30.38 6.32
C ASP A 108 -7.57 -30.19 6.56
N PHE A 109 -7.93 -29.79 7.77
CA PHE A 109 -9.31 -29.53 8.17
C PHE A 109 -9.81 -28.12 7.82
N SER A 110 -8.99 -27.26 7.19
CA SER A 110 -9.40 -25.93 6.69
C SER A 110 -10.67 -25.94 5.83
N ARG A 111 -10.93 -27.07 5.17
CA ARG A 111 -12.11 -27.35 4.32
C ARG A 111 -13.43 -27.39 5.07
N TRP A 112 -13.40 -27.51 6.40
CA TRP A 112 -14.58 -27.53 7.29
C TRP A 112 -14.41 -26.45 8.38
N PRO A 113 -14.48 -25.16 8.02
CA PRO A 113 -14.25 -24.04 8.94
C PRO A 113 -15.34 -23.94 10.01
N ALA A 114 -15.14 -23.06 10.98
CA ALA A 114 -16.15 -22.70 11.98
C ALA A 114 -17.42 -22.16 11.30
N VAL A 115 -18.55 -22.88 11.44
CA VAL A 115 -19.83 -22.47 10.82
C VAL A 115 -20.51 -21.34 11.58
N SER A 116 -20.39 -21.33 12.91
CA SER A 116 -20.94 -20.30 13.78
C SER A 116 -20.12 -20.14 15.06
N TRP A 117 -20.09 -18.93 15.60
CA TRP A 117 -19.42 -18.57 16.84
C TRP A 117 -20.44 -18.03 17.86
N PRO A 118 -20.31 -18.32 19.16
CA PRO A 118 -21.16 -17.72 20.19
C PRO A 118 -20.89 -16.21 20.28
N GLN A 119 -21.93 -15.45 20.65
CA GLN A 119 -21.78 -14.01 20.88
C GLN A 119 -20.82 -13.71 22.05
N TYR A 120 -20.02 -12.66 21.92
CA TYR A 120 -19.18 -12.16 23.01
C TYR A 120 -19.53 -10.71 23.34
N ASN A 121 -19.89 -10.44 24.61
CA ASN A 121 -20.36 -9.13 25.08
C ASN A 121 -21.47 -8.49 24.21
N GLY A 122 -22.34 -9.32 23.62
CA GLY A 122 -23.42 -8.89 22.71
C GLY A 122 -23.01 -8.69 21.25
N ASN A 123 -21.71 -8.78 20.92
CA ASN A 123 -21.24 -8.75 19.54
C ASN A 123 -21.46 -10.12 18.86
N ASN A 124 -22.06 -10.11 17.67
CA ASN A 124 -22.01 -11.26 16.75
C ASN A 124 -20.58 -11.41 16.23
N LEU A 125 -19.97 -12.58 16.40
CA LEU A 125 -18.62 -12.86 15.92
C LEU A 125 -18.65 -13.50 14.52
N SER A 126 -17.75 -13.06 13.65
CA SER A 126 -17.47 -13.64 12.34
C SER A 126 -15.98 -13.94 12.20
N ALA A 127 -15.53 -14.58 11.12
CA ALA A 127 -14.11 -14.88 10.92
C ALA A 127 -13.19 -13.64 11.07
N SER A 128 -13.64 -12.49 10.57
CA SER A 128 -12.96 -11.18 10.70
C SER A 128 -13.02 -10.52 12.08
N SER A 129 -13.65 -11.16 13.08
CA SER A 129 -13.62 -10.71 14.48
C SER A 129 -12.37 -11.18 15.23
N PHE A 130 -11.66 -12.18 14.70
CA PHE A 130 -10.55 -12.85 15.37
C PHE A 130 -9.19 -12.48 14.75
N LYS A 131 -8.16 -12.42 15.59
CA LYS A 131 -6.75 -12.23 15.20
C LYS A 131 -6.19 -13.49 14.52
N GLU A 132 -6.54 -14.64 15.07
CA GLU A 132 -6.13 -15.97 14.61
C GLU A 132 -7.30 -16.92 14.87
N VAL A 133 -7.57 -17.83 13.93
CA VAL A 133 -8.50 -18.95 14.08
C VAL A 133 -7.72 -20.25 13.89
N LYS A 134 -7.70 -21.08 14.94
CA LYS A 134 -6.92 -22.32 15.04
C LYS A 134 -7.81 -23.48 15.46
N ILE A 135 -7.37 -24.72 15.22
CA ILE A 135 -8.09 -25.91 15.66
C ILE A 135 -7.79 -26.16 17.13
N LYS A 136 -8.84 -26.32 17.95
CA LYS A 136 -8.73 -26.63 19.38
C LYS A 136 -8.69 -28.13 19.64
N SER A 137 -9.64 -28.86 19.05
CA SER A 137 -9.66 -30.32 19.01
C SER A 137 -10.27 -30.81 17.70
N VAL A 138 -9.85 -32.01 17.28
CA VAL A 138 -10.60 -32.82 16.32
C VAL A 138 -10.78 -34.20 16.93
N GLU A 139 -12.01 -34.68 17.00
CA GLU A 139 -12.38 -35.89 17.73
C GLU A 139 -13.18 -36.83 16.84
N TYR A 140 -13.01 -38.15 17.03
CA TYR A 140 -13.77 -39.16 16.31
C TYR A 140 -15.19 -39.24 16.89
N GLN A 141 -16.22 -39.14 16.04
CA GLN A 141 -17.63 -39.22 16.46
C GLN A 141 -17.97 -40.59 17.05
N THR A 142 -19.09 -40.70 17.79
CA THR A 142 -19.45 -41.90 18.56
C THR A 142 -20.86 -42.43 18.25
N LYS A 143 -20.95 -43.22 17.16
CA LYS A 143 -22.04 -44.13 16.76
C LYS A 143 -23.49 -43.59 16.86
N PRO A 144 -24.20 -43.41 15.73
CA PRO A 144 -24.11 -44.24 14.51
C PRO A 144 -22.91 -44.02 13.56
N GLU A 145 -22.27 -42.86 13.59
CA GLU A 145 -21.39 -42.34 12.52
C GLU A 145 -20.01 -43.03 12.38
N GLN A 146 -19.78 -44.18 13.04
CA GLN A 146 -18.55 -45.00 12.93
C GLN A 146 -18.78 -46.32 12.15
N GLU A 147 -19.87 -46.48 11.42
CA GLU A 147 -20.11 -47.71 10.64
C GLU A 147 -19.06 -47.90 9.53
N SER A 148 -18.49 -46.81 9.01
CA SER A 148 -17.46 -46.79 7.97
C SER A 148 -16.00 -46.84 8.47
N TYR A 149 -15.72 -46.59 9.74
CA TYR A 149 -14.34 -46.53 10.24
C TYR A 149 -14.20 -46.68 11.76
N THR A 150 -13.00 -47.05 12.22
CA THR A 150 -12.60 -46.94 13.64
C THR A 150 -11.38 -46.05 13.80
N GLY A 151 -11.46 -45.00 14.62
CA GLY A 151 -10.34 -44.10 14.92
C GLY A 151 -9.29 -44.73 15.85
N VAL A 152 -8.00 -44.55 15.56
CA VAL A 152 -6.90 -45.23 16.28
C VAL A 152 -6.11 -44.27 17.17
N GLY A 153 -6.47 -44.24 18.45
CA GLY A 153 -5.84 -43.37 19.46
C GLY A 153 -6.32 -41.93 19.38
N ARG A 154 -5.54 -40.99 19.94
CA ARG A 154 -5.82 -39.55 19.83
C ARG A 154 -5.28 -39.00 18.51
N THR A 155 -5.99 -38.00 17.99
CA THR A 155 -5.55 -37.09 16.92
C THR A 155 -4.32 -36.28 17.38
N VAL A 156 -3.50 -35.86 16.42
CA VAL A 156 -2.26 -35.11 16.67
C VAL A 156 -2.37 -33.73 16.01
N ILE A 157 -2.58 -32.70 16.83
CA ILE A 157 -2.63 -31.31 16.40
C ILE A 157 -1.29 -30.67 16.77
N THR A 158 -0.69 -29.93 15.84
CA THR A 158 0.55 -29.17 16.06
C THR A 158 0.26 -27.68 15.83
N PRO A 159 -0.22 -26.92 16.83
CA PRO A 159 -0.57 -25.52 16.63
C PRO A 159 0.65 -24.64 16.28
N PRO A 160 0.51 -23.59 15.46
CA PRO A 160 -0.69 -23.24 14.68
C PRO A 160 -0.73 -24.02 13.36
N SER A 161 -1.70 -24.93 13.22
CA SER A 161 -1.90 -25.71 12.00
C SER A 161 -3.36 -26.14 11.86
N THR A 162 -3.87 -26.09 10.63
CA THR A 162 -5.14 -26.73 10.24
C THR A 162 -4.95 -28.19 9.84
N ILE A 163 -3.70 -28.64 9.66
CA ILE A 163 -3.35 -30.02 9.36
C ILE A 163 -3.28 -30.81 10.66
N VAL A 164 -4.06 -31.90 10.74
CA VAL A 164 -4.15 -32.76 11.91
C VAL A 164 -3.81 -34.19 11.53
N GLY A 165 -2.88 -34.79 12.28
CA GLY A 165 -2.52 -36.19 12.15
C GLY A 165 -3.63 -37.09 12.68
N ILE A 166 -4.20 -37.93 11.81
CA ILE A 166 -5.25 -38.89 12.12
C ILE A 166 -4.79 -40.31 11.78
N ARG A 167 -5.38 -41.33 12.43
CA ARG A 167 -5.18 -42.74 12.07
C ARG A 167 -6.53 -43.45 12.08
N THR A 168 -6.89 -44.11 10.98
CA THR A 168 -8.20 -44.72 10.83
C THR A 168 -8.10 -46.14 10.29
N LEU A 169 -8.81 -47.07 10.94
CA LEU A 169 -9.06 -48.41 10.46
C LEU A 169 -10.25 -48.36 9.50
N THR A 170 -10.05 -48.82 8.27
CA THR A 170 -11.10 -48.93 7.25
C THR A 170 -11.02 -50.28 6.53
N GLY A 171 -12.10 -50.69 5.86
CA GLY A 171 -12.21 -52.04 5.27
C GLY A 171 -12.60 -53.14 6.26
N GLY A 172 -12.69 -54.37 5.75
CA GLY A 172 -13.24 -55.52 6.48
C GLY A 172 -14.73 -55.34 6.77
N ASN A 173 -15.13 -55.45 8.05
CA ASN A 173 -16.52 -55.32 8.48
C ASN A 173 -17.05 -53.87 8.59
N HIS A 174 -16.32 -52.88 8.08
CA HIS A 174 -16.80 -51.49 8.00
C HIS A 174 -17.62 -51.29 6.72
N GLU A 175 -18.71 -50.52 6.81
CA GLU A 175 -19.53 -50.21 5.64
C GLU A 175 -18.85 -49.16 4.75
N TRP A 176 -18.67 -49.47 3.47
CA TRP A 176 -18.13 -48.51 2.52
C TRP A 176 -19.14 -47.39 2.24
N THR A 177 -18.69 -46.15 2.23
CA THR A 177 -19.54 -45.00 1.90
C THR A 177 -19.75 -44.87 0.39
N GLN A 178 -18.78 -45.32 -0.41
CA GLN A 178 -18.86 -45.42 -1.88
C GLN A 178 -18.09 -46.66 -2.36
N ASN A 179 -18.56 -47.34 -3.41
CA ASN A 179 -17.88 -48.49 -4.02
C ASN A 179 -18.17 -48.53 -5.52
N ASP A 180 -17.43 -47.72 -6.28
CA ASP A 180 -17.72 -47.41 -7.67
C ASP A 180 -16.86 -48.24 -8.63
N PRO A 181 -17.45 -48.88 -9.67
CA PRO A 181 -16.67 -49.57 -10.71
C PRO A 181 -15.92 -48.56 -11.58
N PHE A 182 -14.61 -48.77 -11.75
CA PHE A 182 -13.71 -47.86 -12.46
C PHE A 182 -13.35 -48.41 -13.84
N GLU A 183 -14.31 -48.42 -14.76
CA GLU A 183 -14.20 -49.11 -16.06
C GLU A 183 -12.99 -48.66 -16.91
N ASN A 184 -12.68 -47.35 -16.91
CA ASN A 184 -11.50 -46.82 -17.61
C ASN A 184 -10.14 -47.17 -16.95
N GLY A 185 -10.14 -47.76 -15.75
CA GLY A 185 -8.93 -48.29 -15.11
C GLY A 185 -8.54 -49.71 -15.55
N GLY A 186 -9.36 -50.35 -16.39
CA GLY A 186 -9.17 -51.73 -16.83
C GLY A 186 -9.57 -52.77 -15.77
N LYS A 187 -9.16 -54.01 -16.02
CA LYS A 187 -9.45 -55.17 -15.17
C LYS A 187 -8.25 -55.55 -14.32
N THR A 188 -8.50 -56.25 -13.22
CA THR A 188 -7.47 -57.00 -12.49
C THR A 188 -6.93 -58.16 -13.35
N ASN A 189 -5.78 -58.71 -12.98
CA ASN A 189 -5.17 -59.90 -13.58
C ASN A 189 -6.07 -61.15 -13.51
N ALA A 190 -7.09 -61.14 -12.62
CA ALA A 190 -8.12 -62.18 -12.51
C ALA A 190 -9.34 -61.94 -13.44
N GLY A 191 -9.33 -60.87 -14.26
CA GLY A 191 -10.39 -60.54 -15.22
C GLY A 191 -11.59 -59.77 -14.64
N CYS A 192 -11.54 -59.43 -13.34
CA CYS A 192 -12.59 -58.70 -12.63
C CYS A 192 -12.43 -57.17 -12.81
N ILE A 193 -13.54 -56.43 -12.83
CA ILE A 193 -13.55 -54.96 -12.91
C ILE A 193 -12.88 -54.39 -11.64
N LYS A 194 -12.04 -53.36 -11.79
CA LYS A 194 -11.45 -52.64 -10.65
C LYS A 194 -12.46 -51.68 -10.04
N HIS A 195 -12.47 -51.55 -8.73
CA HIS A 195 -13.32 -50.56 -8.03
C HIS A 195 -12.48 -49.49 -7.32
N LYS A 196 -13.12 -48.34 -7.07
CA LYS A 196 -12.71 -47.34 -6.09
C LYS A 196 -13.65 -47.44 -4.89
N VAL A 197 -13.10 -47.63 -3.69
CA VAL A 197 -13.87 -47.77 -2.46
C VAL A 197 -13.51 -46.66 -1.49
N ALA A 198 -14.50 -45.89 -1.03
CA ALA A 198 -14.31 -44.78 -0.10
C ALA A 198 -14.96 -45.08 1.25
N TYR A 199 -14.25 -44.77 2.32
CA TYR A 199 -14.76 -44.78 3.69
C TYR A 199 -14.64 -43.37 4.24
N PHE A 200 -15.76 -42.65 4.36
CA PHE A 200 -15.76 -41.34 4.99
C PHE A 200 -15.60 -41.51 6.50
N THR A 201 -14.84 -40.63 7.11
CA THR A 201 -14.47 -40.67 8.53
C THR A 201 -14.98 -39.38 9.18
N PRO A 202 -16.29 -39.26 9.48
CA PRO A 202 -16.86 -38.06 10.07
C PRO A 202 -16.28 -37.80 11.47
N MET A 203 -15.85 -36.57 11.70
CA MET A 203 -15.09 -36.12 12.87
C MET A 203 -15.59 -34.75 13.35
N ASP A 204 -15.65 -34.58 14.66
CA ASP A 204 -16.04 -33.34 15.31
C ASP A 204 -14.85 -32.38 15.39
N ILE A 205 -14.99 -31.17 14.86
CA ILE A 205 -13.99 -30.10 14.91
C ILE A 205 -14.48 -29.02 15.86
N ILE A 206 -13.65 -28.65 16.83
CA ILE A 206 -13.82 -27.42 17.61
C ILE A 206 -12.74 -26.45 17.16
N TRP A 207 -13.16 -25.32 16.59
CA TRP A 207 -12.29 -24.19 16.28
C TRP A 207 -12.20 -23.26 17.48
N GLU A 208 -11.06 -22.58 17.65
CA GLU A 208 -10.84 -21.55 18.67
C GLU A 208 -10.27 -20.30 17.99
N GLY A 209 -10.90 -19.16 18.27
CA GLY A 209 -10.56 -17.87 17.69
C GLY A 209 -10.13 -16.91 18.79
N ASP A 210 -8.97 -16.29 18.63
CA ASP A 210 -8.47 -15.28 19.59
C ASP A 210 -9.00 -13.90 19.22
N LEU A 211 -9.90 -13.35 20.05
CA LEU A 211 -10.27 -11.94 19.97
C LEU A 211 -9.13 -11.07 20.52
N GLU A 212 -8.87 -9.96 19.86
CA GLU A 212 -8.04 -8.86 20.39
C GLU A 212 -8.90 -7.62 20.62
N GLU A 213 -8.55 -6.84 21.65
CA GLU A 213 -9.02 -5.47 21.84
C GLU A 213 -7.96 -4.51 21.31
N GLU A 214 -8.38 -3.40 20.73
CA GLU A 214 -7.50 -2.38 20.19
C GLU A 214 -7.91 -1.01 20.74
N LYS A 215 -6.93 -0.21 21.16
CA LYS A 215 -7.15 1.17 21.62
C LYS A 215 -6.29 2.13 20.82
N GLN A 216 -6.90 3.18 20.30
CA GLN A 216 -6.20 4.30 19.66
C GLN A 216 -6.45 5.61 20.41
N ILE A 217 -5.51 6.54 20.31
CA ILE A 217 -5.62 7.87 20.90
C ILE A 217 -5.58 8.94 19.80
N ASP A 218 -6.53 9.86 19.81
CA ASP A 218 -6.56 11.03 18.94
C ASP A 218 -6.31 12.31 19.76
N VAL A 219 -5.28 13.07 19.38
CA VAL A 219 -4.91 14.35 19.98
C VAL A 219 -5.29 15.48 19.04
N THR A 220 -6.11 16.41 19.53
CA THR A 220 -6.77 17.43 18.69
C THR A 220 -6.95 18.76 19.44
N PRO A 221 -7.18 19.88 18.74
CA PRO A 221 -7.06 20.07 17.30
C PRO A 221 -5.71 20.70 16.92
N ASN A 222 -5.17 20.32 15.76
CA ASN A 222 -4.11 21.10 15.11
C ASN A 222 -4.56 22.57 15.03
N SER A 223 -3.72 23.50 15.49
CA SER A 223 -4.14 24.88 15.77
C SER A 223 -3.11 25.90 15.32
N THR A 224 -3.57 26.92 14.61
CA THR A 224 -2.82 28.18 14.48
C THR A 224 -3.18 29.09 15.64
N LEU A 225 -2.18 29.60 16.36
CA LEU A 225 -2.32 30.48 17.52
C LEU A 225 -1.49 31.75 17.30
N THR A 226 -1.94 32.90 17.81
CA THR A 226 -1.08 34.09 17.88
C THR A 226 -0.22 34.08 19.15
N VAL A 227 0.94 34.75 19.14
CA VAL A 227 1.83 34.84 20.32
C VAL A 227 1.04 35.34 21.56
N GLY A 228 1.12 34.58 22.66
CA GLY A 228 0.39 34.82 23.90
C GLY A 228 -0.99 34.15 24.00
N GLN A 229 -1.55 33.63 22.90
CA GLN A 229 -2.82 32.91 22.89
C GLN A 229 -2.69 31.54 23.59
N THR A 230 -3.75 31.13 24.30
CA THR A 230 -3.87 29.80 24.90
C THR A 230 -4.94 28.96 24.21
N LYS A 231 -4.81 27.63 24.31
CA LYS A 231 -5.74 26.67 23.73
C LYS A 231 -5.77 25.39 24.57
N GLN A 232 -6.97 24.89 24.85
CA GLN A 232 -7.14 23.55 25.43
C GLN A 232 -7.01 22.52 24.31
N MET A 233 -6.16 21.51 24.53
CA MET A 233 -6.05 20.32 23.70
C MET A 233 -6.94 19.21 24.25
N GLU A 234 -7.47 18.36 23.37
CA GLU A 234 -8.26 17.19 23.70
C GLU A 234 -7.53 15.92 23.25
N ALA A 235 -7.32 14.99 24.18
CA ALA A 235 -6.85 13.63 23.93
C ALA A 235 -8.00 12.66 24.19
N LYS A 236 -8.43 11.91 23.18
CA LYS A 236 -9.53 10.95 23.26
C LYS A 236 -9.04 9.55 22.95
N VAL A 237 -9.32 8.60 23.85
CA VAL A 237 -9.02 7.18 23.65
C VAL A 237 -10.27 6.48 23.16
N GLU A 238 -10.23 5.99 21.93
CA GLU A 238 -11.27 5.12 21.38
C GLU A 238 -10.94 3.66 21.67
N THR A 239 -11.95 2.83 21.92
CA THR A 239 -11.76 1.38 22.19
C THR A 239 -12.58 0.52 21.22
N LYS A 240 -11.88 -0.26 20.40
CA LYS A 240 -12.44 -1.37 19.63
C LYS A 240 -12.37 -2.62 20.52
N ASN A 241 -13.42 -2.77 21.33
CA ASN A 241 -13.59 -3.88 22.27
C ASN A 241 -13.49 -5.24 21.58
N TYR A 242 -13.10 -6.29 22.31
CA TYR A 242 -13.07 -7.68 21.82
C TYR A 242 -14.31 -8.06 21.00
N GLY A 243 -14.10 -8.40 19.72
CA GLY A 243 -15.16 -8.80 18.78
C GLY A 243 -15.94 -7.67 18.12
N ALA A 244 -15.68 -6.40 18.47
CA ALA A 244 -16.29 -5.25 17.82
C ALA A 244 -15.60 -4.91 16.49
N THR A 245 -16.38 -4.63 15.45
CA THR A 245 -15.87 -4.25 14.12
C THR A 245 -15.59 -2.75 13.98
N LYS A 246 -15.89 -1.96 15.00
CA LYS A 246 -15.70 -0.50 15.06
C LYS A 246 -15.16 -0.09 16.43
N TYR A 247 -14.47 1.04 16.46
CA TYR A 247 -14.16 1.75 17.68
C TYR A 247 -15.43 2.27 18.38
N SER A 248 -15.37 2.39 19.71
CA SER A 248 -16.33 3.16 20.51
C SER A 248 -16.23 4.66 20.18
N GLU A 249 -17.20 5.45 20.65
CA GLU A 249 -16.95 6.89 20.82
C GLU A 249 -15.71 7.11 21.70
N GLY A 250 -14.88 8.09 21.33
CA GLY A 250 -13.63 8.41 22.02
C GLY A 250 -13.86 9.01 23.41
N ILE A 251 -13.31 8.34 24.43
CA ILE A 251 -13.40 8.78 25.82
C ILE A 251 -12.29 9.82 26.07
N ASP A 252 -12.68 11.00 26.57
CA ASP A 252 -11.73 12.04 26.96
C ASP A 252 -10.81 11.54 28.10
N VAL A 253 -9.49 11.60 27.86
CA VAL A 253 -8.43 11.31 28.83
C VAL A 253 -7.57 12.54 29.17
N SER A 254 -7.84 13.69 28.55
CA SER A 254 -6.97 14.89 28.53
C SER A 254 -6.51 15.39 29.90
N ARG A 255 -7.34 15.18 30.93
CA ARG A 255 -7.13 15.66 32.31
C ARG A 255 -7.03 14.54 33.34
N ARG A 256 -6.75 13.32 32.91
CA ARG A 256 -6.55 12.17 33.81
C ARG A 256 -5.10 12.18 34.32
N GLU A 257 -4.80 13.00 35.31
CA GLU A 257 -3.41 13.25 35.77
C GLU A 257 -2.61 12.00 36.19
N ALA A 258 -3.27 10.87 36.45
CA ALA A 258 -2.66 9.59 36.79
C ALA A 258 -2.46 8.63 35.60
N GLU A 259 -3.00 8.96 34.43
CA GLU A 259 -2.93 8.15 33.19
C GLU A 259 -2.33 8.93 32.01
N THR A 260 -2.59 10.24 31.91
CA THR A 260 -2.21 11.09 30.78
C THR A 260 -1.13 12.09 31.16
N THR A 261 -0.05 12.15 30.38
CA THR A 261 0.97 13.20 30.46
C THR A 261 1.07 13.93 29.12
N TRP A 262 1.16 15.26 29.17
CA TRP A 262 1.32 16.12 28.00
C TRP A 262 2.76 16.66 27.87
N TRP A 263 3.22 16.81 26.63
CA TRP A 263 4.57 17.26 26.29
C TRP A 263 4.56 18.13 25.03
N SER A 264 5.57 18.99 24.85
CA SER A 264 5.74 19.86 23.68
C SER A 264 7.14 19.71 23.08
N SER A 265 7.22 19.66 21.75
CA SER A 265 8.48 19.50 21.01
C SER A 265 9.39 20.72 21.04
N ASP A 266 8.84 21.91 21.33
CA ASP A 266 9.60 23.11 21.66
C ASP A 266 8.79 23.99 22.64
N PRO A 267 9.03 23.86 23.96
CA PRO A 267 8.42 24.70 24.99
C PRO A 267 8.69 26.21 24.87
N SER A 268 9.65 26.62 24.03
CA SER A 268 9.97 28.03 23.77
C SER A 268 9.17 28.63 22.61
N ILE A 269 8.56 27.80 21.75
CA ILE A 269 7.57 28.18 20.74
C ILE A 269 6.15 27.99 21.31
N VAL A 270 5.89 26.83 21.92
CA VAL A 270 4.60 26.46 22.51
C VAL A 270 4.83 25.76 23.85
N SER A 271 4.54 26.42 24.96
CA SER A 271 4.51 25.75 26.26
C SER A 271 3.20 24.96 26.42
N ILE A 272 3.24 23.86 27.16
CA ILE A 272 2.05 23.04 27.49
C ILE A 272 2.07 22.65 28.96
N GLU A 273 0.90 22.66 29.59
CA GLU A 273 0.72 22.22 30.97
C GLU A 273 0.61 20.67 31.01
N PRO A 274 1.58 19.93 31.62
CA PRO A 274 1.68 18.48 31.48
C PRO A 274 0.52 17.64 32.01
N LYS A 275 -0.33 18.19 32.89
CA LYS A 275 -1.46 17.46 33.51
C LYS A 275 -2.81 17.77 32.86
N THR A 276 -2.95 18.96 32.27
CA THR A 276 -4.23 19.48 31.79
C THR A 276 -4.32 19.65 30.29
N GLY A 277 -3.20 19.61 29.55
CA GLY A 277 -3.20 19.77 28.08
C GLY A 277 -3.53 21.18 27.61
N MET A 278 -3.36 22.20 28.47
CA MET A 278 -3.49 23.60 28.07
C MET A 278 -2.19 24.07 27.43
N VAL A 279 -2.21 24.42 26.14
CA VAL A 279 -1.07 25.06 25.46
C VAL A 279 -1.12 26.58 25.55
N LYS A 280 0.07 27.21 25.48
CA LYS A 280 0.27 28.64 25.33
C LYS A 280 1.33 28.91 24.26
N ALA A 281 1.00 29.78 23.31
CA ALA A 281 1.92 30.25 22.30
C ALA A 281 2.92 31.26 22.89
N GLU A 282 4.22 31.02 22.70
CA GLU A 282 5.32 31.79 23.33
C GLU A 282 6.12 32.63 22.31
N LYS A 283 6.47 32.05 21.16
CA LYS A 283 7.23 32.69 20.07
C LYS A 283 6.68 32.23 18.71
N PRO A 284 6.78 33.04 17.62
CA PRO A 284 6.42 32.58 16.28
C PRO A 284 7.26 31.37 15.84
N GLY A 285 6.62 30.40 15.19
CA GLY A 285 7.25 29.13 14.81
C GLY A 285 6.23 28.01 14.63
N THR A 286 6.67 26.75 14.70
CA THR A 286 5.77 25.59 14.76
C THR A 286 6.39 24.53 15.67
N ALA A 287 5.57 23.98 16.57
CA ALA A 287 5.92 22.89 17.46
C ALA A 287 4.73 21.93 17.53
N PHE A 288 4.96 20.64 17.81
CA PHE A 288 3.88 19.68 18.04
C PHE A 288 3.77 19.35 19.52
N VAL A 289 2.55 19.05 19.97
CA VAL A 289 2.27 18.66 21.35
C VAL A 289 1.74 17.24 21.39
N ARG A 290 2.30 16.42 22.28
CA ARG A 290 1.99 14.99 22.44
C ARG A 290 1.15 14.79 23.69
N ALA A 291 0.11 13.96 23.61
CA ALA A 291 -0.49 13.33 24.80
C ALA A 291 -0.02 11.87 24.85
N ILE A 292 0.46 11.44 26.01
CA ILE A 292 0.90 10.08 26.31
C ILE A 292 -0.09 9.51 27.32
N TRP A 293 -0.87 8.51 26.94
CA TRP A 293 -1.79 7.81 27.83
C TRP A 293 -1.25 6.43 28.18
N ASN A 294 -1.00 6.23 29.48
CA ASN A 294 -0.53 5.00 30.07
C ASN A 294 -1.47 4.58 31.20
N ASN A 295 -2.22 3.49 31.01
CA ASN A 295 -3.10 2.94 32.06
C ASN A 295 -2.55 1.66 32.71
N GLY A 296 -1.26 1.36 32.51
CA GLY A 296 -0.59 0.14 32.98
C GLY A 296 -0.87 -1.12 32.16
N THR A 297 -1.78 -1.08 31.18
CA THR A 297 -2.02 -2.17 30.20
C THR A 297 -1.72 -1.71 28.77
N TYR A 298 -2.07 -0.47 28.46
CA TYR A 298 -1.78 0.19 27.20
C TYR A 298 -0.88 1.40 27.46
N LEU A 299 0.07 1.62 26.55
CA LEU A 299 0.88 2.83 26.43
C LEU A 299 0.73 3.29 24.98
N ILE A 300 0.03 4.41 24.77
CA ILE A 300 -0.25 4.98 23.45
C ILE A 300 -0.10 6.49 23.47
N SER A 301 0.37 7.07 22.36
CA SER A 301 0.50 8.51 22.22
C SER A 301 0.23 9.01 20.81
N ASP A 302 -0.26 10.24 20.73
CA ASP A 302 -0.53 10.95 19.48
C ASP A 302 -0.18 12.43 19.63
N THR A 303 -0.07 13.14 18.50
CA THR A 303 0.47 14.50 18.42
C THR A 303 -0.41 15.43 17.60
N ALA A 304 -0.63 16.65 18.09
CA ALA A 304 -1.22 17.74 17.32
C ALA A 304 -0.20 18.85 17.01
N ASP A 305 -0.25 19.39 15.79
CA ASP A 305 0.62 20.48 15.36
C ASP A 305 0.07 21.85 15.80
N ILE A 306 0.95 22.67 16.40
CA ILE A 306 0.66 24.03 16.85
C ILE A 306 1.58 25.01 16.12
N THR A 307 1.03 25.77 15.20
CA THR A 307 1.74 26.86 14.51
C THR A 307 1.48 28.17 15.23
N VAL A 308 2.53 28.90 15.58
CA VAL A 308 2.42 30.22 16.22
C VAL A 308 2.76 31.31 15.22
N THR A 309 1.85 32.27 15.03
CA THR A 309 1.99 33.37 14.08
C THR A 309 1.89 34.76 14.73
N SER A 310 2.17 35.78 13.91
CA SER A 310 2.04 37.20 14.25
C SER A 310 1.61 37.95 12.99
N GLU A 311 0.35 38.41 12.92
CA GLU A 311 -0.29 38.73 11.64
C GLU A 311 -1.01 40.09 11.59
N PRO A 312 -0.57 40.97 10.67
CA PRO A 312 -1.39 41.89 9.89
C PRO A 312 -1.66 41.35 8.46
N GLY A 313 -2.57 41.97 7.70
CA GLY A 313 -2.83 41.63 6.29
C GLY A 313 -4.11 42.24 5.69
N LEU A 314 -4.38 41.98 4.40
CA LEU A 314 -5.55 42.49 3.65
C LEU A 314 -6.37 41.37 2.99
N ILE A 315 -7.67 41.28 3.32
CA ILE A 315 -8.60 40.25 2.83
C ILE A 315 -9.66 40.88 1.90
N VAL A 316 -10.15 40.12 0.91
CA VAL A 316 -11.13 40.56 -0.11
C VAL A 316 -12.36 39.66 -0.14
N ASN A 317 -13.57 40.24 -0.06
CA ASN A 317 -14.84 39.54 -0.05
C ASN A 317 -15.74 39.94 -1.24
N LEU A 318 -16.32 38.95 -1.93
CA LEU A 318 -17.20 39.10 -3.11
C LEU A 318 -18.53 38.33 -2.93
N PRO A 319 -19.66 38.81 -3.50
CA PRO A 319 -20.93 38.07 -3.58
C PRO A 319 -21.05 37.20 -4.84
N ASN A 320 -21.95 36.21 -4.81
CA ASN A 320 -22.26 35.28 -5.92
C ASN A 320 -22.99 35.95 -7.10
N ALA A 321 -22.91 35.35 -8.30
CA ALA A 321 -23.60 35.82 -9.51
C ALA A 321 -24.09 34.68 -10.44
N CYS A 322 -25.08 34.98 -11.27
CA CYS A 322 -25.65 34.13 -12.32
C CYS A 322 -25.82 34.91 -13.63
N LYS A 323 -26.03 34.23 -14.77
CA LYS A 323 -26.04 34.86 -16.10
C LYS A 323 -27.09 35.96 -16.27
N ALA A 324 -28.17 35.92 -15.49
CA ALA A 324 -29.24 36.91 -15.49
C ALA A 324 -28.93 38.22 -14.74
N ASP A 325 -27.88 38.28 -13.92
CA ASP A 325 -27.63 39.39 -12.98
C ASP A 325 -26.95 40.61 -13.62
N THR A 326 -27.42 41.03 -14.80
CA THR A 326 -26.81 42.12 -15.59
C THR A 326 -27.33 43.52 -15.25
N ALA A 327 -28.37 43.63 -14.40
CA ALA A 327 -29.12 44.86 -14.17
C ALA A 327 -28.80 45.63 -12.88
N THR A 328 -27.95 45.10 -11.98
CA THR A 328 -27.67 45.73 -10.67
C THR A 328 -26.21 45.56 -10.26
N PRO A 329 -25.48 46.62 -9.86
CA PRO A 329 -24.09 46.49 -9.42
C PRO A 329 -23.95 45.72 -8.10
N LEU A 330 -22.95 44.84 -8.03
CA LEU A 330 -22.58 44.08 -6.83
C LEU A 330 -21.42 44.78 -6.11
N GLN A 331 -21.43 44.87 -4.78
CA GLN A 331 -20.37 45.57 -4.03
C GLN A 331 -19.33 44.58 -3.49
N ALA A 332 -18.05 44.78 -3.82
CA ALA A 332 -16.93 44.13 -3.16
C ALA A 332 -16.51 44.91 -1.90
N LYS A 333 -15.90 44.20 -0.93
CA LYS A 333 -15.26 44.79 0.26
C LYS A 333 -13.81 44.31 0.38
N ALA A 334 -12.92 45.20 0.79
CA ALA A 334 -11.62 44.82 1.35
C ALA A 334 -11.62 45.05 2.87
N ILE A 335 -10.84 44.26 3.62
CA ILE A 335 -10.68 44.37 5.07
C ILE A 335 -9.19 44.40 5.37
N LEU A 336 -8.68 45.54 5.85
CA LEU A 336 -7.28 45.74 6.22
C LEU A 336 -7.12 45.57 7.73
N THR A 337 -6.24 44.66 8.14
CA THR A 337 -5.78 44.50 9.53
C THR A 337 -4.34 44.99 9.60
N LYS A 338 -4.07 46.02 10.41
CA LYS A 338 -2.72 46.57 10.59
C LYS A 338 -1.94 45.83 11.69
N SER A 339 -0.64 46.12 11.79
CA SER A 339 0.28 45.52 12.77
C SER A 339 0.00 45.89 14.24
N ASP A 340 -0.87 46.86 14.49
CA ASP A 340 -1.44 47.20 15.80
C ASP A 340 -2.80 46.52 16.06
N LEU A 341 -3.19 45.57 15.19
CA LEU A 341 -4.48 44.86 15.16
C LEU A 341 -5.70 45.77 14.94
N SER A 342 -5.52 47.01 14.45
CA SER A 342 -6.64 47.84 13.99
C SER A 342 -7.22 47.28 12.67
N VAL A 343 -8.53 47.02 12.68
CA VAL A 343 -9.27 46.48 11.53
C VAL A 343 -10.09 47.58 10.86
N HIS A 344 -9.96 47.72 9.54
CA HIS A 344 -10.67 48.70 8.73
C HIS A 344 -11.37 48.02 7.54
N GLU A 345 -12.70 48.07 7.48
CA GLU A 345 -13.42 47.80 6.24
C GLU A 345 -13.20 48.96 5.26
N LEU A 346 -12.79 48.63 4.03
CA LEU A 346 -12.50 49.57 2.96
C LEU A 346 -13.25 49.19 1.69
N THR A 347 -14.24 49.99 1.32
CA THR A 347 -14.91 49.93 0.00
C THR A 347 -14.22 50.86 -0.99
N ALA A 348 -13.90 52.08 -0.56
CA ALA A 348 -13.15 53.08 -1.33
C ALA A 348 -12.16 53.82 -0.41
N HIS A 349 -10.90 53.99 -0.85
CA HIS A 349 -9.89 54.80 -0.17
C HIS A 349 -8.83 55.27 -1.18
N SER A 350 -8.24 56.46 -0.99
CA SER A 350 -7.28 57.04 -1.94
C SER A 350 -5.96 56.26 -2.09
N LYS A 351 -5.70 55.32 -1.18
CA LYS A 351 -4.55 54.39 -1.20
C LYS A 351 -4.92 52.94 -1.51
N LEU A 352 -6.20 52.66 -1.79
CA LEU A 352 -6.70 51.34 -2.19
C LEU A 352 -6.91 51.32 -3.71
N THR A 353 -6.44 50.27 -4.36
CA THR A 353 -6.62 50.03 -5.79
C THR A 353 -7.30 48.68 -6.04
N TRP A 354 -8.18 48.62 -7.04
CA TRP A 354 -8.97 47.45 -7.40
C TRP A 354 -8.72 47.07 -8.87
N GLN A 355 -8.65 45.77 -9.17
CA GLN A 355 -8.44 45.24 -10.53
C GLN A 355 -9.25 43.96 -10.76
N SER A 356 -9.74 43.74 -11.99
CA SER A 356 -10.32 42.47 -12.46
C SER A 356 -9.40 41.86 -13.51
N SER A 357 -9.09 40.56 -13.39
CA SER A 357 -8.19 39.85 -14.32
C SER A 357 -8.84 39.58 -15.68
N ASN A 358 -10.17 39.43 -15.71
CA ASN A 358 -10.96 39.27 -16.94
C ASN A 358 -12.19 40.22 -16.94
N PRO A 359 -12.00 41.47 -17.41
CA PRO A 359 -13.06 42.47 -17.52
C PRO A 359 -14.27 42.07 -18.40
N ALA A 360 -14.14 41.05 -19.25
CA ALA A 360 -15.23 40.57 -20.11
C ALA A 360 -16.27 39.73 -19.35
N VAL A 361 -15.91 39.13 -18.21
CA VAL A 361 -16.85 38.42 -17.33
C VAL A 361 -17.46 39.38 -16.30
N ALA A 362 -16.61 40.12 -15.58
CA ALA A 362 -17.05 41.21 -14.71
C ALA A 362 -16.00 42.32 -14.58
N THR A 363 -16.47 43.57 -14.55
CA THR A 363 -15.67 44.79 -14.35
C THR A 363 -15.80 45.29 -12.91
N ILE A 364 -14.73 45.77 -12.28
CA ILE A 364 -14.75 46.45 -10.96
C ILE A 364 -14.29 47.91 -11.08
N GLY A 365 -14.96 48.81 -10.36
CA GLY A 365 -14.59 50.23 -10.23
C GLY A 365 -13.72 50.53 -9.00
N ALA A 366 -13.13 51.73 -8.96
CA ALA A 366 -12.29 52.17 -7.84
C ALA A 366 -13.02 52.34 -6.50
N ASP A 367 -14.36 52.34 -6.52
CA ASP A 367 -15.25 52.33 -5.35
C ASP A 367 -15.70 50.91 -4.92
N GLY A 368 -15.06 49.87 -5.47
CA GLY A 368 -15.36 48.47 -5.19
C GLY A 368 -16.65 47.95 -5.84
N LYS A 369 -17.36 48.74 -6.65
CA LYS A 369 -18.56 48.26 -7.35
C LYS A 369 -18.22 47.42 -8.57
N MET A 370 -18.87 46.28 -8.70
CA MET A 370 -18.72 45.31 -9.77
C MET A 370 -19.94 45.28 -10.70
N THR A 371 -19.74 44.87 -11.94
CA THR A 371 -20.82 44.66 -12.92
C THR A 371 -20.53 43.43 -13.76
N VAL A 372 -21.43 42.44 -13.67
CA VAL A 372 -21.38 41.17 -14.40
C VAL A 372 -21.93 41.36 -15.82
N LYS A 373 -21.31 40.73 -16.83
CA LYS A 373 -21.60 40.99 -18.25
C LYS A 373 -22.46 39.92 -18.94
N GLY A 374 -23.07 39.00 -18.20
CA GLY A 374 -23.98 37.99 -18.74
C GLY A 374 -23.30 36.87 -19.54
N ILE A 375 -21.99 36.69 -19.37
CA ILE A 375 -21.19 35.61 -19.96
C ILE A 375 -20.91 34.57 -18.87
N VAL A 376 -21.13 33.30 -19.21
CA VAL A 376 -20.77 32.14 -18.36
C VAL A 376 -19.26 31.98 -18.38
N GLY A 377 -18.62 32.10 -17.22
CA GLY A 377 -17.16 32.12 -17.08
C GLY A 377 -16.73 32.67 -15.71
N SER A 378 -15.43 32.91 -15.55
CA SER A 378 -14.83 33.35 -14.28
C SER A 378 -13.86 34.54 -14.42
N THR A 379 -13.64 35.25 -13.31
CA THR A 379 -12.61 36.31 -13.18
C THR A 379 -12.06 36.41 -11.76
N THR A 380 -10.82 36.87 -11.61
CA THR A 380 -10.19 37.17 -10.31
C THR A 380 -10.25 38.67 -10.05
N ILE A 381 -10.69 39.05 -8.86
CA ILE A 381 -10.67 40.43 -8.36
C ILE A 381 -9.52 40.57 -7.37
N THR A 382 -8.72 41.62 -7.55
CA THR A 382 -7.56 41.96 -6.72
C THR A 382 -7.78 43.31 -6.05
N ALA A 383 -7.44 43.42 -4.77
CA ALA A 383 -7.31 44.70 -4.06
C ALA A 383 -5.89 44.85 -3.50
N ARG A 384 -5.30 46.04 -3.63
CA ARG A 384 -4.00 46.39 -3.04
C ARG A 384 -4.07 47.73 -2.32
N PHE A 385 -3.63 47.76 -1.06
CA PHE A 385 -3.56 48.94 -0.21
C PHE A 385 -2.09 49.35 0.00
N LEU A 386 -1.68 50.44 -0.64
CA LEU A 386 -0.29 50.91 -0.65
C LEU A 386 -0.17 52.26 0.06
N ASP A 387 0.41 52.26 1.26
CA ASP A 387 0.76 53.46 2.01
C ASP A 387 2.27 53.53 2.31
N PRO A 388 3.08 54.09 1.39
CA PRO A 388 4.53 54.21 1.57
C PRO A 388 4.94 55.00 2.81
N ALA A 389 4.10 55.92 3.28
CA ALA A 389 4.35 56.71 4.49
C ALA A 389 4.15 55.91 5.78
N GLN A 390 3.37 54.82 5.74
CA GLN A 390 3.19 53.88 6.86
C GLN A 390 3.94 52.55 6.64
N ARG A 391 4.67 52.41 5.52
CA ARG A 391 5.31 51.16 5.06
C ARG A 391 4.33 49.97 4.92
N LEU A 392 3.08 50.24 4.58
CA LEU A 392 2.06 49.21 4.31
C LEU A 392 1.95 49.00 2.80
N ASP A 393 1.95 47.74 2.35
CA ASP A 393 1.80 47.36 0.93
C ASP A 393 1.09 46.01 0.80
N GLU A 394 -0.14 45.97 1.32
CA GLU A 394 -0.91 44.73 1.49
C GLU A 394 -1.77 44.43 0.26
N GLN A 395 -1.89 43.15 -0.12
CA GLN A 395 -2.65 42.72 -1.30
C GLN A 395 -3.47 41.45 -1.04
N GLY A 396 -4.75 41.46 -1.43
CA GLY A 396 -5.66 40.31 -1.37
C GLY A 396 -6.37 40.06 -2.71
N THR A 397 -6.78 38.82 -2.96
CA THR A 397 -7.45 38.42 -4.23
C THR A 397 -8.57 37.40 -3.98
N GLN A 398 -9.61 37.39 -4.83
CA GLN A 398 -10.76 36.47 -4.75
C GLN A 398 -11.38 36.22 -6.13
N VAL A 399 -11.96 35.04 -6.38
CA VAL A 399 -12.54 34.63 -7.69
C VAL A 399 -14.07 34.70 -7.71
N LEU A 400 -14.66 34.96 -8.89
CA LEU A 400 -16.10 35.08 -9.17
C LEU A 400 -16.52 34.26 -10.41
N ASP A 401 -17.64 33.52 -10.35
CA ASP A 401 -18.18 32.59 -11.37
C ASP A 401 -19.65 32.91 -11.80
N VAL A 402 -20.10 32.44 -12.99
CA VAL A 402 -21.44 32.75 -13.60
C VAL A 402 -22.01 31.55 -14.44
N LYS A 403 -23.34 31.20 -14.38
CA LYS A 403 -23.99 29.97 -15.01
C LYS A 403 -25.47 30.13 -15.56
N ASP A 404 -26.08 29.13 -16.25
CA ASP A 404 -27.27 29.17 -17.20
C ASP A 404 -28.23 27.91 -17.28
N CYS A 405 -29.46 27.89 -17.91
CA CYS A 405 -30.52 26.80 -17.79
C CYS A 405 -31.64 26.49 -18.93
N THR A 406 -31.94 25.18 -19.32
CA THR A 406 -33.16 24.49 -20.02
C THR A 406 -33.38 24.40 -21.61
N GLY A 407 -34.21 23.55 -22.35
CA GLY A 407 -34.94 22.21 -22.24
C GLY A 407 -36.05 21.72 -23.32
N ASN A 408 -36.14 20.40 -23.76
CA ASN A 408 -37.23 19.44 -24.30
C ASN A 408 -37.97 19.31 -25.75
N GLY A 409 -38.07 18.08 -26.41
CA GLY A 409 -39.02 17.52 -27.52
C GLY A 409 -38.43 16.59 -28.71
N GLY A 410 -39.00 15.74 -29.68
CA GLY A 410 -40.22 14.85 -30.07
C GLY A 410 -40.59 14.72 -31.64
N ASP A 411 -41.20 13.74 -32.43
CA ASP A 411 -41.42 12.22 -32.59
C ASP A 411 -42.19 11.69 -33.95
N GLY A 412 -42.22 10.37 -34.40
CA GLY A 412 -43.11 9.62 -35.47
C GLY A 412 -42.51 9.03 -36.86
N GLY A 413 -42.98 8.13 -37.82
CA GLY A 413 -44.01 7.02 -38.22
C GLY A 413 -44.22 6.81 -39.82
N THR A 414 -44.81 5.86 -40.66
CA THR A 414 -45.23 4.36 -40.95
C THR A 414 -45.89 4.20 -42.43
N ASP A 415 -46.30 3.16 -43.27
CA ASP A 415 -46.41 1.62 -43.49
C ASP A 415 -46.82 1.09 -45.00
N PRO A 416 -46.90 -0.25 -45.46
CA PRO A 416 -47.02 -0.79 -46.91
C PRO A 416 -48.07 -1.96 -47.40
N GLY A 417 -47.97 -2.65 -48.62
CA GLY A 417 -48.94 -3.73 -49.21
C GLY A 417 -48.61 -4.67 -50.48
N ASN A 418 -49.46 -5.68 -50.94
CA ASN A 418 -49.15 -6.91 -51.83
C ASN A 418 -50.32 -7.60 -52.73
N GLY A 419 -50.11 -8.67 -53.58
CA GLY A 419 -51.17 -9.65 -54.11
C GLY A 419 -50.95 -10.53 -55.42
N GLY A 420 -51.64 -11.71 -55.66
CA GLY A 420 -51.73 -12.49 -56.96
C GLY A 420 -52.18 -14.03 -56.99
N GLY A 421 -52.55 -14.66 -58.16
CA GLY A 421 -52.67 -16.18 -58.42
C GLY A 421 -53.79 -16.80 -59.38
N VAL A 422 -53.59 -17.96 -60.11
CA VAL A 422 -54.56 -18.71 -61.05
C VAL A 422 -54.20 -20.23 -61.39
N VAL A 423 -55.15 -21.21 -61.60
CA VAL A 423 -54.92 -22.63 -62.17
C VAL A 423 -56.12 -23.34 -62.97
N GLY A 424 -56.25 -24.72 -63.09
CA GLY A 424 -57.09 -25.52 -64.07
C GLY A 424 -57.78 -26.90 -63.67
N CYS A 425 -57.80 -27.94 -64.54
CA CYS A 425 -58.67 -29.17 -64.57
C CYS A 425 -59.07 -29.92 -63.24
N PRO A 426 -60.31 -30.46 -63.09
CA PRO A 426 -60.90 -30.77 -61.77
C PRO A 426 -60.61 -32.19 -61.20
N VAL A 427 -59.42 -32.38 -60.63
CA VAL A 427 -59.26 -33.34 -59.50
C VAL A 427 -59.52 -32.57 -58.21
N THR A 428 -60.49 -33.00 -57.40
CA THR A 428 -60.82 -32.29 -56.16
C THR A 428 -60.11 -32.95 -54.97
N ILE A 429 -58.89 -32.50 -54.70
CA ILE A 429 -58.26 -32.73 -53.40
C ILE A 429 -58.98 -31.84 -52.37
N SER A 430 -59.53 -32.42 -51.31
CA SER A 430 -60.09 -31.63 -50.21
C SER A 430 -58.98 -30.83 -49.53
N PRO A 431 -59.22 -29.58 -49.11
CA PRO A 431 -58.30 -28.88 -48.22
C PRO A 431 -57.95 -29.77 -47.00
N PRO A 432 -56.68 -29.84 -46.60
CA PRO A 432 -56.27 -30.71 -45.50
C PRO A 432 -56.68 -30.11 -44.15
N SER A 433 -57.26 -30.94 -43.30
CA SER A 433 -57.57 -30.61 -41.91
C SER A 433 -56.36 -30.86 -41.01
N LYS A 434 -56.07 -29.91 -40.10
CA LYS A 434 -55.03 -30.06 -39.08
C LYS A 434 -55.50 -31.04 -38.00
N GLY A 435 -54.79 -32.14 -37.87
CA GLY A 435 -55.02 -33.21 -36.90
C GLY A 435 -54.04 -33.13 -35.71
N ALA A 436 -53.37 -34.25 -35.44
CA ALA A 436 -52.41 -34.34 -34.33
C ALA A 436 -51.21 -33.40 -34.48
N LEU A 437 -50.73 -32.88 -33.35
CA LEU A 437 -49.57 -31.99 -33.26
C LEU A 437 -48.40 -32.71 -32.58
N ILE A 438 -47.17 -32.45 -33.03
CA ILE A 438 -45.94 -32.81 -32.32
C ILE A 438 -45.09 -31.55 -32.23
N GLU A 439 -44.87 -31.07 -31.02
CA GLU A 439 -44.05 -29.89 -30.75
C GLU A 439 -43.00 -30.19 -29.68
N SER A 440 -41.83 -29.56 -29.80
CA SER A 440 -40.75 -29.62 -28.82
C SER A 440 -39.84 -28.40 -28.99
N ALA A 441 -39.33 -27.89 -27.88
CA ALA A 441 -38.48 -26.71 -27.86
C ALA A 441 -37.41 -26.81 -26.76
N ALA A 442 -36.25 -26.20 -27.03
CA ALA A 442 -35.15 -26.00 -26.11
C ALA A 442 -34.59 -24.58 -26.35
N MET A 443 -35.40 -23.57 -26.01
CA MET A 443 -35.14 -22.15 -26.31
C MET A 443 -34.53 -21.35 -25.15
N ASP A 444 -34.55 -21.87 -23.92
CA ASP A 444 -33.69 -21.37 -22.84
C ASP A 444 -32.26 -21.88 -23.07
N PRO A 445 -31.22 -21.02 -23.17
CA PRO A 445 -29.82 -21.44 -23.29
C PRO A 445 -29.21 -21.96 -21.98
N SER A 446 -29.88 -21.80 -20.84
CA SER A 446 -29.38 -22.09 -19.48
C SER A 446 -28.02 -21.44 -19.22
N VAL A 447 -27.87 -20.18 -19.67
CA VAL A 447 -26.57 -19.50 -19.74
C VAL A 447 -26.06 -19.03 -18.37
N GLN A 448 -24.77 -19.23 -18.13
CA GLN A 448 -24.03 -18.74 -16.96
C GLN A 448 -22.71 -18.10 -17.42
N GLY A 449 -22.16 -17.16 -16.64
CA GLY A 449 -20.88 -16.54 -16.95
C GLY A 449 -20.13 -16.05 -15.73
N VAL A 450 -18.80 -15.98 -15.83
CA VAL A 450 -17.88 -15.46 -14.81
C VAL A 450 -16.81 -14.56 -15.43
N LEU A 451 -16.34 -13.58 -14.65
CA LEU A 451 -15.21 -12.72 -14.98
C LEU A 451 -14.28 -12.66 -13.75
N LYS A 452 -13.19 -13.43 -13.76
CA LYS A 452 -12.36 -13.75 -12.59
C LYS A 452 -10.88 -13.48 -12.83
N ALA A 453 -10.04 -13.53 -11.78
CA ALA A 453 -8.62 -13.20 -11.83
C ALA A 453 -7.75 -14.31 -12.44
N ASP A 454 -6.55 -13.92 -12.89
CA ASP A 454 -5.43 -14.79 -13.27
C ASP A 454 -5.85 -15.88 -14.30
N ASP A 455 -5.36 -17.12 -14.14
CA ASP A 455 -5.79 -18.29 -14.91
C ASP A 455 -6.81 -19.14 -14.11
N ARG A 456 -7.84 -19.64 -14.80
CA ARG A 456 -8.97 -20.39 -14.22
C ARG A 456 -8.54 -21.63 -13.42
N GLY A 457 -8.89 -21.66 -12.13
CA GLY A 457 -8.50 -22.70 -11.18
C GLY A 457 -7.22 -22.36 -10.39
N SER A 458 -6.66 -21.17 -10.60
CA SER A 458 -5.48 -20.64 -9.91
C SER A 458 -5.62 -19.16 -9.54
N GLU A 459 -6.87 -18.70 -9.36
CA GLU A 459 -7.19 -17.31 -8.99
C GLU A 459 -6.47 -16.89 -7.70
N ARG A 460 -5.50 -15.97 -7.80
CA ARG A 460 -4.78 -15.40 -6.66
C ARG A 460 -5.59 -14.32 -5.94
N PHE A 461 -6.49 -13.65 -6.67
CA PHE A 461 -7.36 -12.59 -6.16
C PHE A 461 -8.84 -12.97 -6.24
N ASP A 462 -9.59 -12.69 -5.17
CA ASP A 462 -11.05 -12.59 -5.26
C ASP A 462 -11.42 -11.23 -5.89
N VAL A 463 -11.71 -11.25 -7.19
CA VAL A 463 -12.15 -10.07 -7.96
C VAL A 463 -13.33 -9.32 -7.35
N THR A 464 -14.19 -9.97 -6.56
CA THR A 464 -15.31 -9.28 -5.90
C THR A 464 -14.82 -8.37 -4.77
N ARG A 465 -13.73 -8.78 -4.11
CA ARG A 465 -13.06 -8.07 -3.01
C ARG A 465 -12.07 -7.03 -3.51
N GLY A 466 -11.24 -7.40 -4.47
CA GLY A 466 -10.23 -6.54 -5.08
C GLY A 466 -9.32 -7.29 -6.04
N ILE A 467 -9.11 -6.74 -7.23
CA ILE A 467 -8.00 -7.09 -8.12
C ILE A 467 -7.19 -5.82 -8.45
N PRO A 468 -5.85 -5.84 -8.32
CA PRO A 468 -5.00 -4.72 -8.74
C PRO A 468 -5.05 -4.48 -10.25
N THR A 469 -4.66 -3.27 -10.65
CA THR A 469 -4.24 -3.02 -12.03
C THR A 469 -2.96 -3.79 -12.37
N SER A 470 -2.70 -3.96 -13.67
CA SER A 470 -1.60 -4.79 -14.20
C SER A 470 -1.67 -6.27 -13.81
N GLU A 471 -2.82 -6.75 -13.33
CA GLU A 471 -3.17 -8.16 -13.22
C GLU A 471 -4.17 -8.56 -14.31
N ASP A 472 -4.22 -9.85 -14.62
CA ASP A 472 -5.08 -10.40 -15.67
C ASP A 472 -6.45 -10.85 -15.13
N LEU A 473 -7.46 -10.73 -15.99
CA LEU A 473 -8.74 -11.41 -15.84
C LEU A 473 -8.89 -12.54 -16.89
N TYR A 474 -9.82 -13.46 -16.62
CA TYR A 474 -10.41 -14.34 -17.61
C TYR A 474 -11.93 -14.24 -17.61
N ALA A 475 -12.53 -14.32 -18.79
CA ALA A 475 -13.97 -14.38 -19.02
C ALA A 475 -14.35 -15.78 -19.52
N ASN A 476 -15.41 -16.36 -18.97
CA ASN A 476 -15.93 -17.67 -19.34
C ASN A 476 -17.45 -17.63 -19.39
N VAL A 477 -18.05 -18.17 -20.43
CA VAL A 477 -19.51 -18.37 -20.55
C VAL A 477 -19.82 -19.84 -20.81
N MET A 478 -20.87 -20.36 -20.19
CA MET A 478 -21.37 -21.71 -20.34
C MET A 478 -22.84 -21.67 -20.76
N ALA A 479 -23.21 -22.40 -21.81
CA ALA A 479 -24.57 -22.46 -22.34
C ALA A 479 -24.79 -23.73 -23.17
N LYS A 480 -26.02 -23.99 -23.61
CA LYS A 480 -26.35 -25.08 -24.55
C LYS A 480 -25.66 -24.90 -25.91
N GLY A 481 -25.20 -26.00 -26.51
CA GLY A 481 -24.50 -25.95 -27.81
C GLY A 481 -25.37 -25.51 -28.99
N TYR A 482 -26.68 -25.64 -28.90
CA TYR A 482 -27.66 -25.15 -29.87
C TYR A 482 -29.00 -24.92 -29.17
N LEU A 483 -29.89 -24.15 -29.81
CA LEU A 483 -31.29 -24.03 -29.43
C LEU A 483 -32.17 -24.56 -30.58
N PHE A 484 -33.40 -24.94 -30.27
CA PHE A 484 -34.38 -25.27 -31.31
C PHE A 484 -35.82 -25.07 -30.82
N GLN A 485 -36.73 -24.87 -31.77
CA GLN A 485 -38.15 -25.16 -31.58
C GLN A 485 -38.74 -25.70 -32.89
N HIS A 486 -39.66 -26.66 -32.79
CA HIS A 486 -40.32 -27.21 -33.95
C HIS A 486 -41.78 -27.56 -33.65
N ARG A 487 -42.62 -27.50 -34.69
CA ARG A 487 -44.02 -27.90 -34.67
C ARG A 487 -44.39 -28.64 -35.95
N TRP A 488 -44.56 -29.95 -35.83
CA TRP A 488 -45.06 -30.82 -36.89
C TRP A 488 -46.58 -30.94 -36.75
N VAL A 489 -47.31 -30.77 -37.84
CA VAL A 489 -48.76 -30.96 -37.89
C VAL A 489 -49.11 -32.12 -38.82
N ASN A 490 -49.96 -33.02 -38.35
CA ASN A 490 -50.53 -34.07 -39.18
C ASN A 490 -51.67 -33.47 -40.00
N MET A 491 -51.62 -33.64 -41.31
CA MET A 491 -52.55 -33.08 -42.29
C MET A 491 -53.37 -34.22 -42.90
N THR A 492 -54.69 -34.21 -42.70
CA THR A 492 -55.58 -35.28 -43.14
C THR A 492 -56.74 -34.79 -44.00
N GLY A 493 -57.16 -35.61 -44.96
CA GLY A 493 -58.31 -35.31 -45.81
C GLY A 493 -58.53 -36.40 -46.86
N THR A 494 -59.13 -36.01 -47.99
CA THR A 494 -59.49 -36.93 -49.07
C THR A 494 -59.19 -36.36 -50.46
N VAL A 495 -58.72 -37.18 -51.38
CA VAL A 495 -58.84 -36.90 -52.82
C VAL A 495 -60.15 -37.48 -53.32
N THR A 496 -60.97 -36.65 -53.97
CA THR A 496 -62.20 -37.06 -54.66
C THR A 496 -61.97 -37.00 -56.16
N TYR A 497 -62.09 -38.16 -56.80
CA TYR A 497 -61.98 -38.33 -58.24
C TYR A 497 -63.36 -38.42 -58.86
N THR A 498 -63.65 -37.55 -59.83
CA THR A 498 -64.83 -37.68 -60.70
C THR A 498 -64.44 -38.52 -61.90
N VAL A 499 -64.64 -39.84 -61.79
CA VAL A 499 -64.31 -40.80 -62.86
C VAL A 499 -65.56 -41.06 -63.69
N ASN A 500 -65.59 -40.63 -64.94
CA ASN A 500 -66.66 -41.01 -65.86
C ASN A 500 -66.54 -42.50 -66.18
N VAL A 501 -67.52 -43.28 -65.75
CA VAL A 501 -67.67 -44.69 -66.11
C VAL A 501 -68.72 -44.81 -67.19
N LYS A 502 -68.27 -45.17 -68.39
CA LYS A 502 -69.08 -45.32 -69.60
C LYS A 502 -69.52 -46.77 -69.75
N LYS A 503 -70.76 -46.99 -70.17
CA LYS A 503 -71.32 -48.31 -70.49
C LYS A 503 -72.57 -48.12 -71.33
N LYS A 504 -72.80 -49.01 -72.29
CA LYS A 504 -73.92 -48.93 -73.23
C LYS A 504 -74.88 -50.10 -73.03
N TYR A 505 -76.17 -49.84 -72.93
CA TYR A 505 -77.20 -50.88 -72.82
C TYR A 505 -77.98 -50.99 -74.12
N HIS A 506 -77.80 -52.09 -74.83
CA HIS A 506 -78.50 -52.42 -76.06
C HIS A 506 -79.79 -53.19 -75.71
N LYS A 507 -80.93 -52.50 -75.68
CA LYS A 507 -82.22 -53.08 -75.32
C LYS A 507 -82.91 -53.69 -76.54
N THR A 508 -83.59 -54.82 -76.37
CA THR A 508 -84.42 -55.43 -77.42
C THR A 508 -85.78 -55.89 -76.87
N TRP A 509 -86.86 -55.73 -77.65
CA TRP A 509 -88.20 -56.27 -77.33
C TRP A 509 -89.04 -56.49 -78.59
N THR A 510 -90.16 -57.21 -78.49
CA THR A 510 -91.03 -57.50 -79.65
C THR A 510 -92.50 -57.19 -79.38
N ILE A 511 -93.07 -56.25 -80.12
CA ILE A 511 -94.50 -55.88 -80.02
C ILE A 511 -95.35 -56.99 -80.66
N PRO A 512 -96.28 -57.63 -79.93
CA PRO A 512 -97.10 -58.71 -80.48
C PRO A 512 -98.09 -58.22 -81.57
N GLY A 513 -98.09 -58.89 -82.72
CA GLY A 513 -99.02 -58.64 -83.83
C GLY A 513 -100.38 -59.33 -83.67
N ARG A 514 -101.39 -58.92 -84.45
CA ARG A 514 -102.75 -59.50 -84.38
C ARG A 514 -102.95 -60.62 -85.41
N ALA A 515 -103.68 -61.66 -85.03
CA ALA A 515 -104.09 -62.71 -85.96
C ALA A 515 -105.13 -62.21 -87.00
N SER A 516 -105.14 -62.86 -88.17
CA SER A 516 -106.15 -62.68 -89.23
C SER A 516 -107.56 -62.92 -88.70
N THR A 517 -108.53 -62.07 -89.11
CA THR A 517 -109.94 -62.19 -88.71
C THR A 517 -110.87 -62.69 -89.82
N GLY A 518 -110.35 -62.97 -91.02
CA GLY A 518 -111.12 -63.52 -92.13
C GLY A 518 -110.39 -63.41 -93.48
N PRO A 519 -110.99 -63.91 -94.58
CA PRO A 519 -110.32 -64.05 -95.88
C PRO A 519 -109.71 -62.78 -96.49
N ASN A 520 -110.14 -61.60 -96.04
CA ASN A 520 -109.69 -60.29 -96.55
C ASN A 520 -108.93 -59.45 -95.48
N ASP A 521 -108.56 -60.01 -94.33
CA ASP A 521 -107.73 -59.36 -93.30
C ASP A 521 -106.58 -60.29 -92.90
N PRO A 522 -105.33 -60.07 -93.35
CA PRO A 522 -104.20 -60.94 -93.03
C PRO A 522 -103.71 -60.82 -91.59
N GLY A 523 -104.21 -59.85 -90.80
CA GLY A 523 -103.63 -59.51 -89.50
C GLY A 523 -102.31 -58.73 -89.63
N THR A 524 -101.55 -58.65 -88.54
CA THR A 524 -100.23 -58.01 -88.49
C THR A 524 -99.19 -58.94 -87.86
N PRO A 525 -97.97 -59.04 -88.40
CA PRO A 525 -96.89 -59.78 -87.76
C PRO A 525 -96.36 -59.04 -86.52
N PRO A 526 -95.68 -59.73 -85.58
CA PRO A 526 -94.98 -59.07 -84.48
C PRO A 526 -93.83 -58.18 -84.98
N GLU A 527 -93.61 -57.04 -84.33
CA GLU A 527 -92.58 -56.07 -84.71
C GLU A 527 -91.45 -56.03 -83.65
N PRO A 528 -90.22 -56.46 -83.98
CA PRO A 528 -89.07 -56.29 -83.10
C PRO A 528 -88.64 -54.82 -83.03
N LYS A 529 -88.17 -54.39 -81.87
CA LYS A 529 -87.61 -53.06 -81.59
C LYS A 529 -86.29 -53.21 -80.84
N GLU A 530 -85.35 -52.33 -81.13
CA GLU A 530 -84.07 -52.22 -80.45
C GLU A 530 -83.75 -50.74 -80.16
N ILE A 531 -83.07 -50.47 -79.05
CA ILE A 531 -82.53 -49.13 -78.75
C ILE A 531 -81.25 -49.21 -77.91
N ASP A 532 -80.26 -48.42 -78.30
CA ASP A 532 -79.03 -48.21 -77.55
C ASP A 532 -79.21 -47.06 -76.54
N VAL A 533 -79.06 -47.35 -75.25
CA VAL A 533 -79.13 -46.36 -74.17
C VAL A 533 -77.76 -46.22 -73.49
N PRO A 534 -77.13 -45.02 -73.49
CA PRO A 534 -75.92 -44.79 -72.70
C PRO A 534 -76.27 -44.83 -71.20
N GLY A 535 -75.54 -45.64 -70.46
CA GLY A 535 -75.56 -45.72 -68.99
C GLY A 535 -74.47 -44.86 -68.33
N ASP A 536 -73.71 -44.09 -69.12
CA ASP A 536 -72.58 -43.25 -68.71
C ASP A 536 -72.88 -42.45 -67.43
N LYS A 537 -72.07 -42.66 -66.40
CA LYS A 537 -72.30 -42.09 -65.08
C LYS A 537 -70.98 -41.73 -64.39
N PRO A 538 -70.81 -40.48 -63.90
CA PRO A 538 -69.67 -40.14 -63.06
C PRO A 538 -69.76 -40.92 -61.75
N MET A 539 -68.72 -41.69 -61.44
CA MET A 539 -68.50 -42.31 -60.13
C MET A 539 -67.54 -41.45 -59.33
N GLN A 540 -67.87 -41.20 -58.06
CA GLN A 540 -66.95 -40.53 -57.15
C GLN A 540 -66.14 -41.58 -56.41
N VAL A 541 -64.82 -41.57 -56.61
CA VAL A 541 -63.90 -42.39 -55.82
C VAL A 541 -63.21 -41.51 -54.81
N ILE A 542 -63.31 -41.90 -53.54
CA ILE A 542 -62.72 -41.18 -52.41
C ILE A 542 -61.51 -41.98 -51.90
N ARG A 543 -60.38 -41.30 -51.73
CA ARG A 543 -59.14 -41.84 -51.17
C ARG A 543 -58.66 -40.95 -50.04
N GLN A 544 -58.61 -41.48 -48.83
CA GLN A 544 -58.08 -40.76 -47.67
C GLN A 544 -56.56 -40.54 -47.81
N TYR A 545 -56.05 -39.50 -47.18
CA TYR A 545 -54.61 -39.26 -47.05
C TYR A 545 -54.26 -38.77 -45.64
N SER A 546 -53.04 -39.06 -45.19
CA SER A 546 -52.41 -38.47 -44.01
C SER A 546 -50.91 -38.27 -44.25
N TYR A 547 -50.42 -37.06 -44.02
CA TYR A 547 -49.00 -36.73 -44.06
C TYR A 547 -48.64 -35.75 -42.94
N TRP A 548 -47.35 -35.53 -42.68
CA TRP A 548 -46.86 -34.54 -41.74
C TRP A 548 -46.19 -33.38 -42.46
N GLN A 549 -46.54 -32.16 -42.02
CA GLN A 549 -46.09 -30.90 -42.58
C GLN A 549 -45.43 -30.06 -41.47
N ILE A 550 -44.45 -29.24 -41.86
CA ILE A 550 -43.75 -28.31 -40.97
C ILE A 550 -44.60 -27.05 -40.82
N ASP A 551 -45.14 -26.87 -39.61
CA ASP A 551 -45.88 -25.67 -39.23
C ASP A 551 -44.93 -24.56 -38.73
N ASN A 552 -43.83 -24.97 -38.08
CA ASN A 552 -42.65 -24.15 -37.75
C ASN A 552 -41.43 -25.07 -37.52
N LEU A 553 -40.24 -24.61 -37.90
CA LEU A 553 -38.96 -25.27 -37.63
C LEU A 553 -37.85 -24.23 -37.51
N GLU A 554 -37.26 -24.14 -36.33
CA GLU A 554 -36.15 -23.28 -36.00
C GLU A 554 -35.05 -24.07 -35.30
N VAL A 555 -33.80 -23.86 -35.73
CA VAL A 555 -32.59 -24.36 -35.08
C VAL A 555 -31.59 -23.24 -35.07
N TYR A 556 -30.89 -23.07 -33.95
CA TYR A 556 -29.94 -21.99 -33.76
C TYR A 556 -28.57 -22.51 -33.35
N GLN A 557 -27.53 -22.07 -34.05
CA GLN A 557 -26.15 -22.27 -33.65
C GLN A 557 -25.73 -21.23 -32.62
N LEU A 558 -24.79 -21.55 -31.73
CA LEU A 558 -24.09 -20.54 -30.94
C LEU A 558 -23.21 -19.65 -31.86
N ASN A 559 -23.42 -18.33 -31.86
CA ASN A 559 -22.61 -17.37 -32.63
C ASN A 559 -21.46 -16.78 -31.79
N GLN A 560 -21.78 -16.21 -30.61
CA GLN A 560 -20.82 -15.54 -29.72
C GLN A 560 -21.44 -15.25 -28.34
N ALA A 561 -20.62 -14.86 -27.37
CA ALA A 561 -21.07 -14.14 -26.18
C ALA A 561 -20.24 -12.87 -25.95
N THR A 562 -20.83 -11.85 -25.33
CA THR A 562 -20.13 -10.63 -24.89
C THR A 562 -20.13 -10.52 -23.37
N ILE A 563 -19.08 -9.94 -22.81
CA ILE A 563 -18.93 -9.66 -21.39
C ILE A 563 -18.42 -8.23 -21.22
N SER A 564 -19.12 -7.41 -20.44
CA SER A 564 -18.84 -5.99 -20.21
C SER A 564 -18.60 -5.71 -18.74
N ASN A 565 -17.51 -5.00 -18.41
CA ASN A 565 -17.18 -4.55 -17.06
C ASN A 565 -16.21 -3.35 -17.12
N TYR A 566 -16.22 -2.50 -16.09
CA TYR A 566 -15.24 -1.42 -15.90
C TYR A 566 -13.77 -1.86 -16.03
N ALA A 567 -13.41 -3.00 -15.44
CA ALA A 567 -12.05 -3.55 -15.45
C ALA A 567 -11.56 -3.93 -16.86
N LEU A 568 -12.49 -4.14 -17.81
CA LEU A 568 -12.20 -4.40 -19.22
C LEU A 568 -11.99 -3.11 -20.03
N GLY A 569 -11.78 -1.95 -19.39
CA GLY A 569 -11.63 -0.65 -20.05
C GLY A 569 -10.55 -0.61 -21.15
N GLY A 570 -9.45 -1.37 -21.01
CA GLY A 570 -8.42 -1.52 -22.05
C GLY A 570 -8.89 -2.17 -23.34
N TYR A 571 -10.00 -2.91 -23.29
CA TYR A 571 -10.66 -3.57 -24.41
C TYR A 571 -11.92 -2.79 -24.86
N GLY A 572 -12.05 -1.51 -24.46
CA GLY A 572 -13.25 -0.71 -24.70
C GLY A 572 -14.40 -1.01 -23.72
N GLY A 573 -14.12 -1.68 -22.60
CA GLY A 573 -15.11 -2.04 -21.58
C GLY A 573 -15.94 -3.28 -21.89
N THR A 574 -15.75 -3.92 -23.05
CA THR A 574 -16.46 -5.15 -23.46
C THR A 574 -15.52 -6.08 -24.23
N VAL A 575 -15.56 -7.38 -23.93
CA VAL A 575 -14.89 -8.43 -24.71
C VAL A 575 -15.92 -9.32 -25.41
N THR A 576 -15.56 -9.87 -26.58
CA THR A 576 -16.40 -10.79 -27.34
C THR A 576 -15.74 -12.16 -27.41
N LEU A 577 -16.37 -13.14 -26.77
CA LEU A 577 -16.00 -14.55 -26.78
C LEU A 577 -16.59 -15.21 -28.03
N THR A 578 -15.73 -15.69 -28.92
CA THR A 578 -16.13 -16.45 -30.12
C THR A 578 -15.97 -17.96 -29.87
N PRO A 579 -16.88 -18.82 -30.36
CA PRO A 579 -16.83 -20.27 -30.10
C PRO A 579 -15.58 -20.95 -30.64
N ASN A 580 -14.69 -21.40 -29.74
CA ASN A 580 -13.49 -22.16 -30.06
C ASN A 580 -13.74 -23.67 -29.92
N GLY A 581 -13.25 -24.49 -30.85
CA GLY A 581 -13.47 -25.95 -30.86
C GLY A 581 -14.93 -26.40 -30.99
N TYR A 582 -15.84 -25.48 -31.32
CA TYR A 582 -17.27 -25.74 -31.46
C TYR A 582 -17.63 -26.22 -32.88
N THR A 583 -18.50 -27.22 -32.95
CA THR A 583 -19.09 -27.71 -34.22
C THR A 583 -20.56 -27.30 -34.27
N PRO A 584 -20.96 -26.40 -35.20
CA PRO A 584 -22.35 -25.97 -35.32
C PRO A 584 -23.31 -27.13 -35.66
N PRO A 585 -24.58 -27.05 -35.22
CA PRO A 585 -25.63 -27.95 -35.70
C PRO A 585 -25.85 -27.78 -37.20
N THR A 586 -26.23 -28.87 -37.86
CA THR A 586 -26.58 -28.88 -39.30
C THR A 586 -28.02 -29.28 -39.49
N LEU A 587 -28.73 -28.56 -40.35
CA LEU A 587 -30.13 -28.79 -40.68
C LEU A 587 -30.30 -28.85 -42.20
N GLN A 588 -31.06 -29.83 -42.67
CA GLN A 588 -31.61 -29.85 -44.01
C GLN A 588 -33.12 -30.04 -43.90
N SER A 589 -33.89 -29.17 -44.54
CA SER A 589 -35.33 -29.30 -44.63
C SER A 589 -35.82 -29.13 -46.06
N ALA A 590 -37.07 -29.51 -46.29
CA ALA A 590 -37.87 -29.09 -47.42
C ALA A 590 -39.32 -29.01 -46.96
N ASN A 591 -40.02 -27.92 -47.30
CA ASN A 591 -41.42 -27.69 -47.02
C ASN A 591 -42.14 -27.18 -48.27
N ASP A 592 -43.38 -27.62 -48.48
CA ASP A 592 -44.28 -27.04 -49.47
C ASP A 592 -45.71 -26.95 -48.91
N ASP A 593 -46.24 -25.74 -48.73
CA ASP A 593 -47.61 -25.57 -48.22
C ASP A 593 -48.70 -25.94 -49.25
N ALA A 594 -48.33 -26.20 -50.51
CA ALA A 594 -49.26 -26.70 -51.51
C ALA A 594 -49.49 -28.21 -51.35
N ILE A 595 -50.73 -28.59 -51.02
CA ILE A 595 -51.13 -30.00 -50.88
C ILE A 595 -50.78 -30.88 -52.10
N THR A 596 -50.69 -30.32 -53.30
CA THR A 596 -50.27 -31.04 -54.52
C THR A 596 -48.83 -31.54 -54.51
N ALA A 597 -47.97 -31.02 -53.62
CA ALA A 597 -46.62 -31.52 -53.38
C ALA A 597 -46.58 -32.70 -52.40
N HIS A 598 -47.57 -32.79 -51.50
CA HIS A 598 -47.70 -33.78 -50.44
C HIS A 598 -48.63 -34.95 -50.75
N VAL A 599 -49.66 -34.70 -51.55
CA VAL A 599 -50.67 -35.67 -51.97
C VAL A 599 -50.67 -35.62 -53.48
N LYS A 600 -50.04 -36.60 -54.12
CA LYS A 600 -50.04 -36.72 -55.58
C LYS A 600 -51.19 -37.63 -55.97
N PRO A 601 -52.25 -37.10 -56.62
CA PRO A 601 -53.34 -37.95 -57.08
C PRO A 601 -52.79 -39.00 -58.04
N ALA A 602 -53.11 -40.26 -57.80
CA ALA A 602 -52.97 -41.30 -58.82
C ALA A 602 -53.65 -40.82 -60.12
N PRO A 603 -52.98 -40.88 -61.29
CA PRO A 603 -53.50 -40.27 -62.51
C PRO A 603 -54.78 -40.98 -62.97
N CYS A 604 -55.91 -40.28 -62.88
CA CYS A 604 -57.21 -40.79 -63.30
C CYS A 604 -57.46 -40.56 -64.80
N LYS A 605 -58.14 -41.52 -65.40
CA LYS A 605 -58.65 -41.52 -66.79
C LYS A 605 -60.13 -41.93 -66.73
N GLU A 606 -60.88 -41.69 -67.80
CA GLU A 606 -62.23 -42.26 -67.94
C GLU A 606 -62.16 -43.79 -68.08
N ILE A 607 -63.23 -44.48 -67.68
CA ILE A 607 -63.36 -45.94 -67.74
C ILE A 607 -64.49 -46.28 -68.72
N ASP A 608 -64.31 -47.32 -69.53
CA ASP A 608 -65.35 -47.88 -70.40
C ASP A 608 -65.58 -49.36 -70.05
N LEU A 609 -66.84 -49.75 -69.85
CA LEU A 609 -67.29 -51.10 -69.53
C LEU A 609 -67.96 -51.82 -70.71
N GLY A 610 -68.00 -51.20 -71.89
CA GLY A 610 -68.49 -51.79 -73.14
C GLY A 610 -70.02 -51.79 -73.27
N THR A 611 -70.54 -52.70 -74.10
CA THR A 611 -71.98 -52.83 -74.40
C THR A 611 -72.55 -54.12 -73.82
N GLU A 612 -73.73 -54.04 -73.19
CA GLU A 612 -74.49 -55.19 -72.68
C GLU A 612 -75.90 -55.24 -73.31
N THR A 613 -76.37 -56.44 -73.67
CA THR A 613 -77.69 -56.66 -74.26
C THR A 613 -78.74 -56.98 -73.19
N VAL A 614 -79.84 -56.22 -73.17
CA VAL A 614 -80.92 -56.34 -72.18
C VAL A 614 -82.23 -56.69 -72.89
N PRO A 615 -82.74 -57.93 -72.77
CA PRO A 615 -83.99 -58.34 -73.42
C PRO A 615 -85.22 -58.02 -72.56
N GLY A 616 -86.27 -57.48 -73.17
CA GLY A 616 -87.63 -57.40 -72.64
C GLY A 616 -88.58 -58.15 -73.58
N GLY A 617 -89.62 -58.80 -73.05
CA GLY A 617 -90.50 -59.65 -73.87
C GLY A 617 -91.35 -58.86 -74.86
N SER A 618 -92.47 -58.33 -74.36
CA SER A 618 -93.47 -57.59 -75.15
C SER A 618 -93.45 -56.07 -74.93
N THR A 619 -92.53 -55.57 -74.11
CA THR A 619 -92.34 -54.15 -73.74
C THR A 619 -90.86 -53.85 -73.57
N GLU A 620 -90.46 -52.58 -73.75
CA GLU A 620 -89.07 -52.15 -73.50
C GLU A 620 -88.64 -52.52 -72.06
N PRO A 621 -87.47 -53.15 -71.87
CA PRO A 621 -86.96 -53.45 -70.54
C PRO A 621 -86.43 -52.19 -69.85
N ALA A 622 -86.54 -52.14 -68.52
CA ALA A 622 -85.91 -51.08 -67.72
C ALA A 622 -84.38 -51.12 -67.89
N THR A 623 -83.73 -49.96 -67.94
CA THR A 623 -82.26 -49.88 -68.01
C THR A 623 -81.66 -50.37 -66.68
N PRO A 624 -80.69 -51.31 -66.68
CA PRO A 624 -80.06 -51.79 -65.44
C PRO A 624 -79.39 -50.66 -64.64
N VAL A 625 -79.73 -50.54 -63.36
CA VAL A 625 -79.21 -49.50 -62.45
C VAL A 625 -78.02 -50.05 -61.65
N GLU A 626 -76.98 -50.49 -62.36
CA GLU A 626 -75.80 -51.17 -61.77
C GLU A 626 -74.82 -50.24 -61.03
N THR A 627 -75.31 -49.29 -60.24
CA THR A 627 -74.47 -48.29 -59.58
C THR A 627 -73.39 -48.94 -58.70
N SER A 628 -73.70 -50.05 -58.02
CA SER A 628 -72.73 -50.82 -57.23
C SER A 628 -71.61 -51.44 -58.08
N LEU A 629 -71.91 -51.92 -59.30
CA LEU A 629 -70.89 -52.45 -60.21
C LEU A 629 -69.98 -51.32 -60.69
N PHE A 630 -70.57 -50.22 -61.17
CA PHE A 630 -69.82 -49.08 -61.72
C PHE A 630 -68.92 -48.46 -60.64
N GLN A 631 -69.43 -48.30 -59.40
CA GLN A 631 -68.66 -47.83 -58.26
C GLN A 631 -67.48 -48.77 -57.98
N SER A 632 -67.70 -50.09 -57.91
CA SER A 632 -66.61 -51.07 -57.68
C SER A 632 -65.55 -51.07 -58.79
N LYS A 633 -65.91 -50.71 -60.03
CA LYS A 633 -64.97 -50.57 -61.15
C LYS A 633 -64.18 -49.27 -61.09
N ALA A 634 -64.81 -48.16 -60.74
CA ALA A 634 -64.10 -46.91 -60.48
C ALA A 634 -63.13 -47.04 -59.31
N GLU A 635 -63.56 -47.69 -58.21
CA GLU A 635 -62.74 -47.99 -57.05
C GLU A 635 -61.61 -48.97 -57.32
N ALA A 636 -61.70 -49.81 -58.36
CA ALA A 636 -60.61 -50.71 -58.76
C ALA A 636 -59.52 -50.02 -59.62
N GLU A 637 -59.88 -48.99 -60.39
CA GLU A 637 -58.94 -48.25 -61.25
C GLU A 637 -58.16 -47.18 -60.46
N VAL A 638 -58.84 -46.44 -59.58
CA VAL A 638 -58.22 -45.39 -58.76
C VAL A 638 -57.48 -46.02 -57.59
N LYS A 639 -56.15 -46.08 -57.69
CA LYS A 639 -55.24 -46.50 -56.61
C LYS A 639 -55.32 -45.58 -55.39
N GLU A 640 -54.69 -45.98 -54.28
CA GLU A 640 -54.44 -45.05 -53.18
C GLU A 640 -53.55 -43.90 -53.64
N ASN A 641 -53.66 -42.74 -52.98
CA ASN A 641 -52.81 -41.59 -53.27
C ASN A 641 -51.40 -41.85 -52.75
N THR A 642 -50.39 -41.47 -53.53
CA THR A 642 -49.03 -41.36 -53.01
C THR A 642 -48.93 -40.11 -52.15
N VAL A 643 -48.52 -40.30 -50.90
CA VAL A 643 -48.27 -39.22 -49.94
C VAL A 643 -46.80 -39.15 -49.56
N ASN A 644 -46.32 -37.96 -49.25
CA ASN A 644 -45.01 -37.74 -48.65
C ASN A 644 -45.11 -36.70 -47.53
N ASN A 645 -44.32 -36.88 -46.47
CA ASN A 645 -44.10 -35.80 -45.50
C ASN A 645 -43.26 -34.67 -46.13
N ASP A 646 -43.07 -33.61 -45.35
CA ASP A 646 -41.90 -32.75 -45.47
C ASP A 646 -40.59 -33.49 -45.15
N LYS A 647 -39.46 -32.88 -45.48
CA LYS A 647 -38.13 -33.39 -45.11
C LYS A 647 -37.60 -32.63 -43.89
N VAL A 648 -37.06 -33.37 -42.91
CA VAL A 648 -36.18 -32.81 -41.85
C VAL A 648 -35.05 -33.80 -41.57
N VAL A 649 -33.81 -33.36 -41.73
CA VAL A 649 -32.59 -34.09 -41.32
C VAL A 649 -31.75 -33.15 -40.45
N PHE A 650 -31.43 -33.57 -39.22
CA PHE A 650 -30.69 -32.80 -38.23
C PHE A 650 -29.43 -33.58 -37.81
N ASN A 651 -28.26 -32.95 -37.89
CA ASN A 651 -26.95 -33.58 -37.64
C ASN A 651 -26.77 -34.94 -38.34
N GLY A 652 -27.28 -35.05 -39.57
CA GLY A 652 -27.24 -36.27 -40.39
C GLY A 652 -28.33 -37.31 -40.09
N ALA A 653 -29.10 -37.17 -39.00
CA ALA A 653 -30.20 -38.06 -38.66
C ALA A 653 -31.54 -37.57 -39.22
N THR A 654 -32.29 -38.46 -39.87
CA THR A 654 -33.65 -38.13 -40.38
C THR A 654 -34.64 -38.00 -39.22
N VAL A 655 -35.20 -36.80 -39.06
CA VAL A 655 -36.26 -36.48 -38.08
C VAL A 655 -37.63 -36.55 -38.74
N MET A 656 -37.73 -36.20 -40.03
CA MET A 656 -38.93 -36.35 -40.85
C MET A 656 -38.54 -36.86 -42.23
N ASP A 657 -39.09 -38.01 -42.61
CA ASP A 657 -38.76 -38.70 -43.87
C ASP A 657 -39.78 -38.36 -44.97
N PRO A 658 -39.35 -37.74 -46.09
CA PRO A 658 -40.20 -37.42 -47.24
C PRO A 658 -40.39 -38.61 -48.21
N ALA A 659 -39.96 -39.82 -47.85
CA ALA A 659 -40.16 -41.02 -48.67
C ALA A 659 -41.64 -41.17 -49.09
N PRO A 660 -41.93 -41.33 -50.40
CA PRO A 660 -43.31 -41.52 -50.87
C PRO A 660 -43.90 -42.85 -50.39
N MET A 661 -45.06 -42.79 -49.76
CA MET A 661 -45.81 -43.92 -49.19
C MET A 661 -47.26 -43.90 -49.69
N ASP A 662 -47.91 -45.05 -49.74
CA ASP A 662 -49.34 -45.10 -50.06
C ASP A 662 -50.16 -44.68 -48.83
N LYS A 663 -51.13 -43.77 -49.02
CA LYS A 663 -52.16 -43.33 -48.05
C LYS A 663 -51.69 -42.62 -46.78
N THR A 664 -50.67 -43.10 -46.07
CA THR A 664 -50.23 -42.56 -44.78
C THR A 664 -48.71 -42.55 -44.67
N ALA A 665 -48.13 -41.35 -44.55
CA ALA A 665 -46.69 -41.17 -44.42
C ALA A 665 -46.19 -41.37 -42.95
N PRO A 666 -44.90 -41.65 -42.73
CA PRO A 666 -44.37 -42.01 -41.41
C PRO A 666 -44.52 -40.90 -40.36
N ARG A 667 -44.65 -41.27 -39.08
CA ARG A 667 -44.67 -40.31 -37.96
C ARG A 667 -43.27 -39.69 -37.75
N PRO A 668 -43.12 -38.36 -37.67
CA PRO A 668 -41.83 -37.71 -37.39
C PRO A 668 -41.33 -37.99 -35.96
N GLY A 669 -40.01 -37.93 -35.80
CA GLY A 669 -39.35 -37.85 -34.50
C GLY A 669 -39.27 -36.42 -33.96
N THR A 670 -38.46 -36.23 -32.91
CA THR A 670 -38.12 -34.92 -32.33
C THR A 670 -36.65 -34.63 -32.54
N ILE A 671 -36.28 -33.35 -32.62
CA ILE A 671 -34.87 -32.94 -32.52
C ILE A 671 -34.34 -33.32 -31.11
N PRO A 672 -33.12 -33.87 -30.98
CA PRO A 672 -32.53 -34.19 -29.67
C PRO A 672 -32.39 -32.97 -28.76
N GLN A 673 -32.32 -33.19 -27.46
CA GLN A 673 -32.05 -32.11 -26.50
C GLN A 673 -30.57 -31.68 -26.55
N PRO A 674 -30.27 -30.37 -26.53
CA PRO A 674 -28.90 -29.87 -26.55
C PRO A 674 -28.19 -30.07 -25.19
N GLY A 675 -26.96 -30.56 -25.25
CA GLY A 675 -26.02 -30.52 -24.10
C GLY A 675 -25.36 -29.14 -23.96
N MET A 676 -24.69 -28.92 -22.83
CA MET A 676 -23.84 -27.74 -22.63
C MET A 676 -22.59 -27.79 -23.53
N ILE A 677 -22.08 -26.62 -23.92
CA ILE A 677 -20.73 -26.48 -24.49
C ILE A 677 -19.65 -26.88 -23.48
N GLY A 678 -18.47 -27.27 -23.96
CA GLY A 678 -17.31 -27.51 -23.10
C GLY A 678 -16.66 -26.20 -22.62
N ASP A 679 -15.97 -26.26 -21.48
CA ASP A 679 -15.46 -25.11 -20.72
C ASP A 679 -14.56 -24.12 -21.49
N ASN A 680 -13.98 -24.56 -22.61
CA ASN A 680 -13.07 -23.76 -23.44
C ASN A 680 -13.75 -23.14 -24.67
N VAL A 681 -15.04 -23.38 -24.89
CA VAL A 681 -15.74 -22.92 -26.11
C VAL A 681 -15.95 -21.41 -26.10
N LEU A 682 -16.46 -20.85 -25.00
CA LEU A 682 -16.54 -19.40 -24.79
C LEU A 682 -15.62 -19.03 -23.62
N TYR A 683 -14.32 -18.99 -23.88
CA TYR A 683 -13.28 -18.70 -22.88
C TYR A 683 -12.20 -17.78 -23.45
N GLN A 684 -11.80 -16.78 -22.67
CA GLN A 684 -10.67 -15.91 -22.97
C GLN A 684 -9.98 -15.47 -21.67
N ASN A 685 -8.68 -15.69 -21.55
CA ASN A 685 -7.83 -15.20 -20.46
C ASN A 685 -6.92 -14.05 -20.93
N ARG A 686 -6.05 -13.57 -20.02
CA ARG A 686 -5.11 -12.45 -20.26
C ARG A 686 -5.81 -11.15 -20.64
N LEU A 687 -6.90 -10.87 -19.93
CA LEU A 687 -7.66 -9.63 -20.01
C LEU A 687 -7.12 -8.63 -18.98
N THR A 688 -5.96 -8.03 -19.26
CA THR A 688 -5.20 -7.22 -18.31
C THR A 688 -5.94 -5.95 -17.90
N VAL A 689 -6.15 -5.79 -16.58
CA VAL A 689 -6.77 -4.60 -15.97
C VAL A 689 -5.82 -3.42 -16.12
N GLN A 690 -6.17 -2.45 -16.97
CA GLN A 690 -5.27 -1.33 -17.31
C GLN A 690 -4.99 -0.44 -16.11
N ASN A 691 -3.73 0.01 -15.96
CA ASN A 691 -3.33 0.94 -14.90
C ASN A 691 -3.84 2.38 -15.07
N THR A 692 -4.61 2.67 -16.11
CA THR A 692 -5.43 3.89 -16.21
C THR A 692 -6.76 3.79 -15.44
N LEU A 693 -7.11 2.62 -14.91
CA LEU A 693 -8.37 2.38 -14.18
C LEU A 693 -8.17 2.59 -12.68
N VAL A 694 -8.71 3.71 -12.18
CA VAL A 694 -8.70 4.08 -10.76
C VAL A 694 -9.43 3.05 -9.88
N ASN A 695 -9.02 2.93 -8.62
CA ASN A 695 -9.69 2.08 -7.62
C ASN A 695 -11.21 2.32 -7.60
N LYS A 696 -12.01 1.24 -7.68
CA LYS A 696 -13.47 1.32 -7.83
C LYS A 696 -14.17 0.03 -7.38
N ALA A 697 -15.01 0.14 -6.36
CA ALA A 697 -15.76 -0.99 -5.78
C ALA A 697 -16.84 -1.56 -6.72
N ASN A 698 -17.08 -2.88 -6.61
CA ASN A 698 -18.32 -3.55 -7.01
C ASN A 698 -18.86 -3.18 -8.40
N GLN A 699 -17.98 -3.08 -9.40
CA GLN A 699 -18.40 -2.74 -10.76
C GLN A 699 -19.16 -3.93 -11.37
N PRO A 700 -20.41 -3.72 -11.84
CA PRO A 700 -21.24 -4.80 -12.32
C PRO A 700 -20.68 -5.37 -13.61
N THR A 701 -20.77 -6.69 -13.75
CA THR A 701 -20.50 -7.38 -15.02
C THR A 701 -21.83 -7.72 -15.68
N THR A 702 -21.97 -7.40 -16.96
CA THR A 702 -23.13 -7.78 -17.78
C THR A 702 -22.67 -8.58 -18.99
N GLY A 703 -23.56 -9.33 -19.62
CA GLY A 703 -23.25 -10.03 -20.87
C GLY A 703 -24.48 -10.37 -21.69
N GLU A 704 -24.26 -10.67 -22.97
CA GLU A 704 -25.27 -11.15 -23.90
C GLU A 704 -24.71 -12.38 -24.63
N ILE A 705 -25.52 -13.43 -24.80
CA ILE A 705 -25.20 -14.58 -25.66
C ILE A 705 -26.11 -14.55 -26.90
N VAL A 706 -25.51 -14.77 -28.07
CA VAL A 706 -26.15 -14.65 -29.38
C VAL A 706 -26.18 -16.01 -30.07
N TYR A 707 -27.37 -16.38 -30.54
CA TYR A 707 -27.65 -17.63 -31.24
C TYR A 707 -28.20 -17.35 -32.65
N GLY A 708 -27.45 -17.78 -33.67
CA GLY A 708 -27.75 -17.52 -35.07
C GLY A 708 -28.73 -18.53 -35.67
N LEU A 709 -29.77 -18.08 -36.37
CA LEU A 709 -30.74 -18.96 -37.02
C LEU A 709 -30.09 -19.64 -38.23
N ILE A 710 -29.97 -20.96 -38.22
CA ILE A 710 -29.25 -21.66 -39.31
C ILE A 710 -30.11 -21.81 -40.58
N PRO A 711 -29.49 -21.93 -41.77
CA PRO A 711 -30.20 -22.27 -43.00
C PRO A 711 -30.99 -23.58 -42.87
N GLY A 712 -32.14 -23.65 -43.54
CA GLY A 712 -33.05 -24.80 -43.44
C GLY A 712 -34.11 -24.67 -42.34
N ASN A 713 -34.20 -23.53 -41.65
CA ASN A 713 -35.41 -23.17 -40.89
C ASN A 713 -36.62 -23.00 -41.84
N ILE A 714 -37.83 -23.26 -41.35
CA ILE A 714 -39.09 -23.12 -42.09
C ILE A 714 -40.06 -22.34 -41.22
N LYS A 715 -40.58 -21.21 -41.74
CA LYS A 715 -41.45 -20.27 -41.02
C LYS A 715 -40.83 -19.85 -39.66
N GLY A 716 -39.51 -19.68 -39.67
CA GLY A 716 -38.71 -19.34 -38.49
C GLY A 716 -38.65 -17.84 -38.21
N GLY A 717 -38.21 -17.49 -36.99
CA GLY A 717 -38.04 -16.11 -36.54
C GLY A 717 -36.76 -15.40 -37.01
N GLN A 718 -36.01 -14.85 -36.07
CA GLN A 718 -34.75 -14.12 -36.25
C GLN A 718 -33.70 -14.64 -35.25
N ASP A 719 -32.43 -14.25 -35.41
CA ASP A 719 -31.36 -14.51 -34.43
C ASP A 719 -31.78 -14.16 -33.00
N GLN A 720 -31.46 -15.05 -32.05
CA GLN A 720 -31.87 -14.92 -30.66
C GLN A 720 -30.75 -14.34 -29.79
N LYS A 721 -31.14 -13.51 -28.82
CA LYS A 721 -30.25 -12.81 -27.88
C LYS A 721 -30.76 -13.02 -26.47
N PHE A 722 -29.87 -13.41 -25.55
CA PHE A 722 -30.22 -13.63 -24.14
C PHE A 722 -29.21 -12.93 -23.23
N SER A 723 -29.71 -12.19 -22.24
CA SER A 723 -28.85 -11.57 -21.22
C SER A 723 -28.30 -12.62 -20.26
N ILE A 724 -27.00 -12.58 -20.01
CA ILE A 724 -26.32 -13.47 -19.07
C ILE A 724 -26.50 -12.90 -17.66
N GLN A 725 -27.29 -13.59 -16.84
CA GLN A 725 -27.62 -13.15 -15.48
C GLN A 725 -26.61 -13.68 -14.45
N GLY A 726 -26.47 -12.97 -13.33
CA GLY A 726 -25.72 -13.45 -12.17
C GLY A 726 -24.18 -13.47 -12.31
N ILE A 727 -23.60 -12.82 -13.32
CA ILE A 727 -22.14 -12.70 -13.43
C ILE A 727 -21.62 -11.88 -12.24
N ASN A 728 -20.50 -12.31 -11.64
CA ASN A 728 -19.89 -11.64 -10.50
C ASN A 728 -19.46 -10.20 -10.83
N SER A 729 -19.51 -9.31 -9.84
CA SER A 729 -18.89 -7.98 -9.93
C SER A 729 -17.36 -8.05 -9.87
N VAL A 730 -16.70 -6.96 -10.27
CA VAL A 730 -15.26 -6.77 -10.13
C VAL A 730 -14.98 -5.47 -9.37
N THR A 731 -14.15 -5.54 -8.33
CA THR A 731 -13.60 -4.40 -7.60
C THR A 731 -12.18 -4.17 -8.06
N VAL A 732 -11.90 -3.03 -8.69
CA VAL A 732 -10.51 -2.66 -9.03
C VAL A 732 -9.88 -2.04 -7.78
N HIS A 733 -8.74 -2.58 -7.33
CA HIS A 733 -8.02 -2.10 -6.17
C HIS A 733 -6.52 -2.34 -6.25
N THR A 734 -5.78 -1.31 -6.64
CA THR A 734 -4.32 -1.31 -6.72
C THR A 734 -3.73 -0.92 -5.36
N PRO A 735 -2.97 -1.83 -4.70
CA PRO A 735 -2.44 -1.62 -3.36
C PRO A 735 -1.07 -0.93 -3.37
N VAL A 736 -0.87 -0.01 -2.43
CA VAL A 736 0.41 0.55 -2.03
C VAL A 736 0.51 0.58 -0.51
N VAL A 737 1.75 0.45 -0.02
CA VAL A 737 2.12 0.47 1.40
C VAL A 737 3.25 1.46 1.61
N ASN A 738 3.40 1.96 2.84
CA ASN A 738 4.45 2.89 3.24
C ASN A 738 4.76 2.69 4.72
N TYR A 739 5.88 2.03 5.01
CA TYR A 739 6.39 1.80 6.36
C TYR A 739 7.81 2.37 6.41
N ALA A 740 7.89 3.70 6.39
CA ALA A 740 9.14 4.40 6.22
C ALA A 740 10.00 4.34 7.50
N TRP A 741 11.31 4.45 7.32
CA TRP A 741 12.26 4.45 8.43
C TRP A 741 13.44 5.37 8.14
N VAL A 742 14.02 5.92 9.19
CA VAL A 742 15.16 6.83 9.14
C VAL A 742 16.20 6.39 10.16
N SER A 743 17.47 6.33 9.77
CA SER A 743 18.56 5.90 10.64
C SER A 743 18.76 6.85 11.83
N ASP A 744 18.96 6.26 13.00
CA ASP A 744 19.20 6.95 14.26
C ASP A 744 20.69 6.88 14.63
N ASP A 745 21.37 8.03 14.65
CA ASP A 745 22.82 8.13 14.89
C ASP A 745 23.17 8.39 16.36
N GLN A 746 22.65 7.54 17.25
CA GLN A 746 22.83 7.61 18.71
C GLN A 746 24.29 7.74 19.14
N GLN A 747 25.22 7.11 18.40
CA GLN A 747 26.66 7.10 18.70
C GLN A 747 27.30 8.50 18.67
N HIS A 748 26.65 9.46 18.00
CA HIS A 748 27.10 10.83 17.83
C HIS A 748 26.15 11.84 18.52
N ASN A 749 25.22 11.37 19.36
CA ASN A 749 24.24 12.19 20.06
C ASN A 749 24.76 12.67 21.44
N GLN A 750 25.16 13.94 21.51
CA GLN A 750 25.73 14.57 22.71
C GLN A 750 24.71 15.17 23.69
N LYS A 751 23.40 15.01 23.47
CA LYS A 751 22.35 15.64 24.29
C LYS A 751 22.42 15.24 25.77
N THR A 752 22.16 16.19 26.67
CA THR A 752 21.94 15.89 28.11
C THR A 752 20.73 14.98 28.32
N VAL A 753 19.66 15.21 27.54
CA VAL A 753 18.47 14.36 27.48
C VAL A 753 18.16 14.11 26.00
N PRO A 754 18.54 12.95 25.43
CA PRO A 754 18.12 12.51 24.11
C PRO A 754 16.60 12.22 24.07
N ASP A 755 15.94 12.43 22.92
CA ASP A 755 14.60 11.87 22.66
C ASP A 755 14.73 10.39 22.21
N PRO A 756 14.18 9.41 22.94
CA PRO A 756 14.22 8.01 22.56
C PRO A 756 13.19 7.63 21.46
N THR A 757 12.38 8.58 20.97
CA THR A 757 11.31 8.32 19.99
C THR A 757 11.46 9.06 18.66
N SER A 758 12.53 9.82 18.49
CA SER A 758 12.91 10.48 17.23
C SER A 758 14.30 10.01 16.80
N SER A 759 14.50 9.66 15.53
CA SER A 759 15.84 9.29 15.07
C SER A 759 16.79 10.50 15.15
N ALA A 760 17.96 10.34 15.78
CA ALA A 760 18.96 11.39 15.88
C ALA A 760 19.65 11.63 14.54
N LEU A 761 19.53 12.85 14.01
CA LEU A 761 20.18 13.32 12.79
C LEU A 761 21.21 14.39 13.13
N ILE A 762 22.49 14.08 12.93
CA ILE A 762 23.59 14.93 13.37
C ILE A 762 24.04 15.88 12.25
N LEU A 763 24.25 17.15 12.57
CA LEU A 763 24.72 18.16 11.62
C LEU A 763 26.09 17.79 11.01
N GLU A 764 26.18 17.90 9.68
CA GLU A 764 27.33 17.47 8.85
C GLU A 764 27.58 15.96 8.78
N ARG A 765 26.56 15.14 8.98
CA ARG A 765 26.66 13.68 8.85
C ARG A 765 25.64 13.10 7.86
N PRO A 766 25.95 11.95 7.22
CA PRO A 766 25.02 11.25 6.36
C PRO A 766 24.00 10.46 7.18
N PHE A 767 22.80 10.29 6.64
CA PHE A 767 21.76 9.45 7.22
C PHE A 767 21.03 8.64 6.14
N ILE A 768 20.48 7.49 6.54
CA ILE A 768 19.78 6.55 5.65
C ILE A 768 18.29 6.75 5.81
N VAL A 769 17.60 6.87 4.70
CA VAL A 769 16.14 6.83 4.59
C VAL A 769 15.74 5.55 3.87
N ARG A 770 14.83 4.78 4.47
CA ARG A 770 14.30 3.54 3.90
C ARG A 770 12.82 3.69 3.60
N ILE A 771 12.43 3.38 2.36
CA ILE A 771 11.03 3.31 1.92
C ILE A 771 10.79 1.90 1.34
N PRO A 772 10.26 0.96 2.14
CA PRO A 772 9.96 -0.38 1.65
C PRO A 772 8.76 -0.36 0.71
N THR A 773 8.81 -1.21 -0.31
CA THR A 773 7.65 -1.56 -1.16
C THR A 773 6.82 -2.71 -0.58
N SER A 774 7.24 -3.24 0.57
CA SER A 774 6.64 -4.39 1.25
C SER A 774 6.13 -4.03 2.64
N GLY A 775 5.11 -4.76 3.09
CA GLY A 775 4.46 -4.58 4.38
C GLY A 775 3.02 -5.10 4.37
N GLN A 776 2.32 -4.92 5.48
CA GLN A 776 0.92 -5.33 5.61
C GLN A 776 -0.02 -4.40 4.83
N HIS A 777 -1.01 -4.98 4.14
CA HIS A 777 -2.14 -4.26 3.53
C HIS A 777 -3.46 -4.81 4.09
N LEU A 778 -4.49 -5.03 3.28
CA LEU A 778 -5.70 -5.78 3.66
C LEU A 778 -5.36 -7.22 4.09
N ASP A 779 -6.15 -7.81 4.97
CA ASP A 779 -5.95 -9.19 5.43
C ASP A 779 -6.17 -10.21 4.29
N VAL A 780 -5.19 -11.09 4.09
CA VAL A 780 -5.18 -12.14 3.06
C VAL A 780 -6.32 -13.16 3.22
N SER A 781 -6.85 -13.36 4.44
CA SER A 781 -7.98 -14.28 4.66
C SER A 781 -9.28 -13.77 4.01
N SER A 782 -9.46 -12.44 3.99
CA SER A 782 -10.66 -11.77 3.50
C SER A 782 -10.46 -11.12 2.11
N TYR A 783 -9.20 -10.88 1.75
CA TYR A 783 -8.74 -10.32 0.48
C TYR A 783 -7.59 -11.19 -0.05
N PRO A 784 -7.89 -12.34 -0.69
CA PRO A 784 -6.88 -13.18 -1.31
C PRO A 784 -5.98 -12.37 -2.25
N GLY A 785 -4.68 -12.63 -2.19
CA GLY A 785 -3.69 -11.88 -2.97
C GLY A 785 -3.28 -10.52 -2.36
N TYR A 786 -3.79 -10.13 -1.19
CA TYR A 786 -3.25 -9.03 -0.38
C TYR A 786 -2.43 -9.62 0.81
N GLY A 787 -2.44 -9.00 2.00
CA GLY A 787 -1.65 -9.42 3.18
C GLY A 787 -0.31 -8.71 3.34
N ASN A 788 0.59 -9.31 4.13
CA ASN A 788 1.98 -8.84 4.29
C ASN A 788 2.87 -9.43 3.19
N ARG A 789 3.27 -8.60 2.22
CA ARG A 789 4.12 -9.00 1.09
C ARG A 789 4.74 -7.78 0.40
N ASP A 790 5.53 -8.01 -0.66
CA ASP A 790 5.96 -6.96 -1.59
C ASP A 790 4.84 -6.54 -2.57
N TYR A 791 4.77 -5.24 -2.82
CA TYR A 791 3.81 -4.57 -3.69
C TYR A 791 4.49 -3.70 -4.77
N ALA A 792 5.82 -3.76 -4.92
CA ALA A 792 6.60 -2.94 -5.87
C ALA A 792 6.00 -2.86 -7.30
N LYS A 793 5.42 -3.96 -7.79
CA LYS A 793 4.72 -4.03 -9.10
C LYS A 793 3.69 -2.91 -9.32
N TYR A 794 3.03 -2.45 -8.25
CA TYR A 794 1.88 -1.56 -8.32
C TYR A 794 2.22 -0.09 -8.01
N PHE A 795 3.50 0.23 -7.76
CA PHE A 795 3.94 1.56 -7.40
C PHE A 795 4.25 2.37 -8.68
N ARG A 796 3.68 3.58 -8.79
CA ARG A 796 4.14 4.58 -9.76
C ARG A 796 5.49 5.15 -9.37
N ILE A 797 5.56 5.60 -8.12
CA ILE A 797 6.68 6.39 -7.59
C ILE A 797 6.62 6.43 -6.05
N LYS A 798 7.78 6.61 -5.42
CA LYS A 798 7.94 6.82 -3.98
C LYS A 798 8.52 8.21 -3.76
N GLN A 799 7.94 9.01 -2.87
CA GLN A 799 8.36 10.39 -2.64
C GLN A 799 8.68 10.65 -1.16
N ILE A 800 9.71 11.47 -0.91
CA ILE A 800 10.10 11.97 0.42
C ILE A 800 9.98 13.50 0.43
N ARG A 801 9.55 14.10 1.53
CA ARG A 801 9.62 15.54 1.77
C ARG A 801 10.23 15.84 3.13
N PHE A 802 11.42 16.42 3.11
CA PHE A 802 12.13 16.88 4.31
C PHE A 802 11.59 18.26 4.73
N PRO A 803 11.37 18.53 6.03
CA PRO A 803 10.99 19.86 6.51
C PRO A 803 12.19 20.83 6.61
N PHE A 804 13.41 20.31 6.43
CA PHE A 804 14.69 21.01 6.41
C PHE A 804 15.46 20.73 5.11
N ASP A 805 16.52 21.50 4.86
CA ASP A 805 17.43 21.31 3.71
C ASP A 805 18.22 20.00 3.81
N VAL A 806 18.42 19.31 2.69
CA VAL A 806 19.33 18.16 2.60
C VAL A 806 20.17 18.19 1.33
N TYR A 807 21.24 17.38 1.31
CA TYR A 807 21.92 16.98 0.08
C TYR A 807 21.68 15.49 -0.22
N ASN A 808 21.88 15.11 -1.48
CA ASN A 808 22.12 13.71 -1.84
C ASN A 808 23.47 13.20 -1.28
N ALA A 809 23.69 11.88 -1.34
CA ALA A 809 24.83 11.20 -0.72
C ALA A 809 26.23 11.76 -1.06
N ASP A 810 26.46 12.20 -2.29
CA ASP A 810 27.74 12.73 -2.78
C ASP A 810 27.84 14.26 -2.71
N ARG A 811 26.80 14.92 -2.19
CA ARG A 811 26.65 16.38 -2.08
C ARG A 811 26.61 17.14 -3.42
N SER A 812 26.42 16.44 -4.54
CA SER A 812 26.31 17.07 -5.87
C SER A 812 24.97 17.78 -6.12
N GLN A 813 23.92 17.41 -5.38
CA GLN A 813 22.57 17.97 -5.51
C GLN A 813 22.05 18.47 -4.17
N PHE A 814 21.81 19.78 -4.09
CA PHE A 814 21.06 20.41 -3.00
C PHE A 814 19.55 20.20 -3.18
N ILE A 815 18.86 19.91 -2.09
CA ILE A 815 17.41 19.70 -2.01
C ILE A 815 16.88 20.67 -0.94
N PRO A 816 16.19 21.76 -1.34
CA PRO A 816 15.62 22.72 -0.41
C PRO A 816 14.53 22.10 0.46
N ALA A 817 14.39 22.60 1.68
CA ALA A 817 13.29 22.28 2.59
C ALA A 817 11.91 22.31 1.90
N LYS A 818 11.03 21.37 2.27
CA LYS A 818 9.65 21.20 1.80
C LYS A 818 9.50 20.87 0.30
N THR A 819 10.59 20.42 -0.34
CA THR A 819 10.57 19.86 -1.70
C THR A 819 10.22 18.37 -1.67
N TRP A 820 9.35 17.89 -2.57
CA TRP A 820 9.16 16.45 -2.81
C TRP A 820 10.29 15.90 -3.68
N VAL A 821 10.92 14.82 -3.22
CA VAL A 821 12.03 14.12 -3.90
C VAL A 821 11.55 12.74 -4.34
N ASP A 822 11.68 12.45 -5.63
CA ASP A 822 11.36 11.14 -6.20
C ASP A 822 12.47 10.13 -5.91
N THR A 823 12.10 8.92 -5.48
CA THR A 823 13.02 7.79 -5.32
C THR A 823 12.59 6.60 -6.18
N PRO A 824 13.52 5.87 -6.82
CA PRO A 824 13.18 4.69 -7.62
C PRO A 824 12.47 3.63 -6.78
N VAL A 825 11.40 3.03 -7.31
CA VAL A 825 10.58 2.02 -6.59
C VAL A 825 11.46 0.90 -5.99
N ASN A 826 12.34 0.33 -6.81
CA ASN A 826 13.23 -0.77 -6.42
C ASN A 826 14.41 -0.35 -5.51
N GLN A 827 14.67 0.94 -5.34
CA GLN A 827 15.67 1.44 -4.41
C GLN A 827 15.03 1.58 -3.02
N LEU A 828 15.22 0.60 -2.15
CA LEU A 828 14.61 0.63 -0.81
C LEU A 828 15.30 1.64 0.11
N ASP A 829 16.61 1.78 0.02
CA ASP A 829 17.43 2.65 0.88
C ASP A 829 18.06 3.80 0.08
N THR A 830 18.06 5.00 0.64
CA THR A 830 18.64 6.22 0.06
C THR A 830 19.43 6.97 1.11
N VAL A 831 20.67 7.35 0.79
CA VAL A 831 21.53 8.13 1.69
C VAL A 831 21.37 9.61 1.36
N PHE A 832 21.11 10.41 2.40
CA PHE A 832 21.10 11.86 2.37
C PHE A 832 22.18 12.42 3.30
N TYR A 833 22.51 13.69 3.16
CA TYR A 833 23.52 14.36 3.98
C TYR A 833 22.97 15.69 4.55
N LEU A 834 23.15 15.90 5.86
CA LEU A 834 22.55 17.02 6.58
C LEU A 834 23.48 18.26 6.59
N PRO A 835 23.08 19.41 5.98
CA PRO A 835 23.87 20.64 6.00
C PRO A 835 24.02 21.22 7.40
N VAL A 836 25.15 21.87 7.69
CA VAL A 836 25.41 22.48 9.00
C VAL A 836 24.47 23.63 9.36
N TRP A 837 23.89 24.30 8.36
CA TRP A 837 23.02 25.46 8.56
C TRP A 837 21.55 25.12 8.84
N VAL A 838 21.19 23.84 8.90
CA VAL A 838 19.89 23.41 9.42
C VAL A 838 19.81 23.78 10.91
N ASP A 839 18.63 24.21 11.35
CA ASP A 839 18.37 24.51 12.76
C ASP A 839 18.20 23.22 13.57
N GLU A 840 18.72 23.22 14.81
CA GLU A 840 18.49 22.12 15.75
C GLU A 840 17.05 22.13 16.27
N GLY A 841 16.38 20.98 16.24
CA GLY A 841 15.00 20.83 16.67
C GLY A 841 14.36 19.49 16.31
N HIS A 842 13.12 19.30 16.74
CA HIS A 842 12.31 18.12 16.40
C HIS A 842 11.54 18.36 15.10
N TYR A 843 11.52 17.36 14.23
CA TYR A 843 10.97 17.43 12.87
C TYR A 843 10.21 16.14 12.54
N ARG A 844 9.32 16.21 11.53
CA ARG A 844 8.73 15.02 10.89
C ARG A 844 9.11 15.01 9.41
N ILE A 845 9.74 13.93 8.95
CA ILE A 845 9.97 13.70 7.52
C ILE A 845 8.72 13.03 6.96
N GLU A 846 8.19 13.57 5.86
CA GLU A 846 6.99 13.04 5.22
C GLU A 846 7.35 12.09 4.08
N PHE A 847 6.53 11.05 3.92
CA PHE A 847 6.69 10.01 2.91
C PHE A 847 5.37 9.76 2.22
N ARG A 848 5.39 9.49 0.91
CA ARG A 848 4.22 8.94 0.23
C ARG A 848 4.56 8.06 -0.96
N ASN A 849 3.84 6.94 -1.04
CA ASN A 849 4.00 5.94 -2.09
C ASN A 849 2.72 5.90 -2.93
N ILE A 850 2.85 6.21 -4.22
CA ILE A 850 1.72 6.50 -5.11
C ILE A 850 1.48 5.28 -6.02
N ALA A 851 0.24 4.79 -6.09
CA ALA A 851 -0.14 3.68 -6.95
C ALA A 851 -0.03 4.03 -8.44
N GLU A 852 0.26 3.04 -9.29
CA GLU A 852 0.31 3.22 -10.75
C GLU A 852 -0.97 3.86 -11.30
N ASN A 853 -2.13 3.45 -10.77
CA ASN A 853 -3.46 3.93 -11.15
C ASN A 853 -3.97 5.16 -10.39
N ALA A 854 -3.11 5.84 -9.61
CA ALA A 854 -3.51 7.06 -8.93
C ALA A 854 -3.93 8.14 -9.94
N PRO A 855 -5.10 8.81 -9.78
CA PRO A 855 -5.46 9.90 -10.66
C PRO A 855 -4.50 11.10 -10.53
N SER A 856 -4.72 12.16 -11.31
CA SER A 856 -3.94 13.42 -11.18
C SER A 856 -4.25 14.16 -9.88
N THR A 857 -5.48 14.03 -9.38
CA THR A 857 -5.89 14.39 -8.02
C THR A 857 -6.14 13.10 -7.25
N PHE A 858 -5.57 12.97 -6.06
CA PHE A 858 -5.64 11.76 -5.25
C PHE A 858 -5.81 12.12 -3.78
N THR A 859 -6.14 11.13 -2.95
CA THR A 859 -6.09 11.24 -1.49
C THR A 859 -5.17 10.17 -0.92
N GLU A 860 -4.59 10.48 0.23
CA GLU A 860 -3.56 9.68 0.90
C GLU A 860 -4.13 9.02 2.16
N GLN A 861 -3.58 7.87 2.56
CA GLN A 861 -3.96 7.13 3.77
C GLN A 861 -2.68 6.64 4.48
N GLN A 862 -2.62 6.79 5.80
CA GLN A 862 -1.50 6.32 6.62
C GLN A 862 -1.26 4.80 6.45
N ASP A 863 0.01 4.40 6.42
CA ASP A 863 0.56 3.03 6.30
C ASP A 863 0.24 2.28 4.98
N ALA A 864 -1.02 2.28 4.56
CA ALA A 864 -1.50 1.51 3.41
C ALA A 864 -2.84 2.05 2.90
N ASN A 865 -3.04 2.07 1.57
CA ASN A 865 -4.30 2.54 0.96
C ASN A 865 -5.46 1.52 1.05
N THR A 866 -5.67 0.92 2.23
CA THR A 866 -6.66 -0.15 2.48
C THR A 866 -8.11 0.26 2.20
N ASN A 867 -8.43 1.56 2.18
CA ASN A 867 -9.71 2.07 1.72
C ASN A 867 -9.62 2.55 0.25
N LEU A 868 -10.53 2.02 -0.58
CA LEU A 868 -10.62 2.21 -2.03
C LEU A 868 -10.65 3.67 -2.52
N THR A 869 -11.00 4.64 -1.67
CA THR A 869 -10.95 6.07 -2.02
C THR A 869 -9.54 6.63 -2.17
N HIS A 870 -8.53 5.91 -1.65
CA HIS A 870 -7.14 6.35 -1.62
C HIS A 870 -6.29 5.59 -2.65
N HIS A 871 -5.33 6.30 -3.24
CA HIS A 871 -4.37 5.75 -4.22
C HIS A 871 -2.92 5.96 -3.79
N VAL A 872 -2.73 6.40 -2.54
CA VAL A 872 -1.43 6.77 -1.98
C VAL A 872 -1.37 6.29 -0.53
N ALA A 873 -0.26 5.64 -0.17
CA ALA A 873 0.06 5.33 1.21
C ALA A 873 1.02 6.40 1.75
N SER A 874 0.62 7.16 2.76
CA SER A 874 1.41 8.20 3.43
C SER A 874 2.07 7.66 4.70
N ASP A 875 3.17 8.27 5.13
CA ASP A 875 3.79 8.01 6.43
C ASP A 875 4.59 9.25 6.90
N THR A 876 4.85 9.38 8.21
CA THR A 876 5.67 10.47 8.77
C THR A 876 6.57 10.01 9.93
N VAL A 877 7.89 10.02 9.71
CA VAL A 877 8.88 9.59 10.71
C VAL A 877 9.39 10.80 11.52
N PRO A 878 9.34 10.77 12.86
CA PRO A 878 9.90 11.80 13.72
C PRO A 878 11.44 11.70 13.81
N VAL A 879 12.12 12.85 13.78
CA VAL A 879 13.58 12.96 13.86
C VAL A 879 13.99 14.19 14.68
N GLU A 880 15.09 14.10 15.43
CA GLU A 880 15.71 15.27 16.08
C GLU A 880 16.98 15.65 15.32
N VAL A 881 17.07 16.90 14.86
CA VAL A 881 18.32 17.46 14.31
C VAL A 881 19.16 18.03 15.46
N ILE A 882 20.39 17.53 15.60
CA ILE A 882 21.25 17.77 16.76
C ILE A 882 22.64 18.26 16.32
N GLY A 883 23.12 19.27 17.04
CA GLY A 883 24.46 19.84 16.91
C GLY A 883 25.55 19.00 17.60
N ARG A 884 26.76 19.55 17.65
CA ARG A 884 27.91 18.88 18.30
C ARG A 884 28.75 19.89 19.08
N LEU A 885 29.45 19.39 20.09
CA LEU A 885 30.42 20.09 20.94
C LEU A 885 31.73 19.29 20.90
N TYR A 886 32.79 19.83 20.30
CA TYR A 886 33.93 19.04 19.81
C TYR A 886 35.22 19.86 19.70
N ASP A 887 36.31 19.22 19.27
CA ASP A 887 37.60 19.85 18.95
C ASP A 887 38.23 20.63 20.11
N PHE A 888 38.10 20.16 21.37
CA PHE A 888 38.78 20.77 22.52
C PHE A 888 40.30 20.61 22.43
N HIS A 889 41.04 21.72 22.54
CA HIS A 889 42.50 21.68 22.47
C HIS A 889 43.20 22.87 23.17
N VAL A 890 44.37 22.60 23.75
CA VAL A 890 45.25 23.64 24.33
C VAL A 890 46.09 24.25 23.21
N THR A 891 45.86 25.54 22.94
CA THR A 891 46.45 26.31 21.84
C THR A 891 47.63 27.20 22.23
N ASP A 892 47.85 27.45 23.53
CA ASP A 892 49.06 28.10 24.03
C ASP A 892 49.26 27.85 25.54
N ILE A 893 50.49 28.04 26.04
CA ILE A 893 50.83 28.00 27.47
C ILE A 893 51.79 29.14 27.76
N ALA A 894 51.42 30.02 28.71
CA ALA A 894 52.19 31.24 29.00
C ALA A 894 53.38 31.06 29.95
N ASP A 895 53.66 29.81 30.35
CA ASP A 895 54.89 29.43 31.04
C ASP A 895 56.05 29.47 30.04
N TYR A 896 57.10 30.24 30.34
CA TYR A 896 58.20 30.48 29.41
C TYR A 896 58.92 29.21 28.93
N ASN A 897 58.81 28.10 29.67
CA ASN A 897 59.37 26.81 29.24
C ASN A 897 58.69 26.26 27.99
N TRP A 898 57.46 26.70 27.68
CA TRP A 898 56.62 26.20 26.59
C TRP A 898 56.49 27.17 25.40
N GLU A 899 56.95 28.43 25.51
CA GLU A 899 56.74 29.44 24.47
C GLU A 899 57.35 29.02 23.11
N ASN A 900 58.48 28.31 23.12
CA ASN A 900 59.14 27.79 21.93
C ASN A 900 58.38 26.64 21.22
N VAL A 901 57.35 26.08 21.85
CA VAL A 901 56.45 25.08 21.23
C VAL A 901 55.39 25.79 20.39
N PHE A 902 54.81 26.86 20.94
CA PHE A 902 53.64 27.53 20.37
C PHE A 902 53.95 28.75 19.51
N ARG A 903 55.10 29.42 19.71
CA ARG A 903 55.49 30.65 19.00
C ARG A 903 56.74 30.47 18.17
N GLN A 904 56.75 31.02 16.96
CA GLN A 904 57.87 30.89 16.01
C GLN A 904 59.17 31.56 16.52
N GLN A 905 59.02 32.58 17.37
CA GLN A 905 60.10 33.29 18.05
C GLN A 905 59.60 33.72 19.44
N LEU A 906 60.49 33.76 20.45
CA LEU A 906 60.16 34.21 21.81
C LEU A 906 59.56 35.63 21.77
N GLY A 907 58.49 35.86 22.52
CA GLY A 907 57.76 37.13 22.53
C GLY A 907 56.90 37.45 21.28
N SER A 908 56.91 36.61 20.23
CA SER A 908 56.11 36.86 19.00
C SER A 908 54.60 36.62 19.20
N SER A 909 53.77 37.22 18.35
CA SER A 909 52.36 36.80 18.15
C SER A 909 52.24 35.54 17.30
N GLU A 910 53.18 35.31 16.38
CA GLU A 910 53.04 34.31 15.32
C GLU A 910 53.11 32.87 15.85
N PRO A 911 52.05 32.07 15.68
CA PRO A 911 52.00 30.70 16.16
C PRO A 911 52.81 29.75 15.26
N THR A 912 53.26 28.64 15.84
CA THR A 912 53.85 27.50 15.10
C THR A 912 52.79 26.60 14.44
N GLY A 913 51.54 26.71 14.87
CA GLY A 913 50.46 25.75 14.56
C GLY A 913 50.45 24.51 15.45
N ALA A 914 51.38 24.37 16.40
CA ALA A 914 51.37 23.29 17.38
C ALA A 914 50.24 23.48 18.41
N SER A 915 49.58 22.38 18.79
CA SER A 915 48.51 22.39 19.80
C SER A 915 48.26 20.98 20.34
N TYR A 916 47.82 20.87 21.59
CA TYR A 916 47.53 19.58 22.25
C TYR A 916 46.02 19.31 22.22
N TRP A 917 45.63 18.36 21.36
CA TRP A 917 44.24 17.95 21.13
C TRP A 917 43.79 16.88 22.12
N THR A 918 42.48 16.73 22.34
CA THR A 918 41.86 15.60 23.07
C THR A 918 42.53 14.25 22.79
N GLY A 919 42.80 13.93 21.52
CA GLY A 919 43.50 12.71 21.13
C GLY A 919 44.00 12.78 19.69
N LEU A 920 44.09 11.62 19.03
CA LEU A 920 44.57 11.49 17.65
C LEU A 920 43.45 11.52 16.60
N ASN A 921 42.19 11.58 17.03
CA ASN A 921 41.02 11.51 16.14
C ASN A 921 40.27 12.85 16.05
N SER A 922 39.53 12.98 14.96
CA SER A 922 38.59 14.05 14.63
C SER A 922 37.27 13.88 15.39
N ILE A 923 36.33 14.80 15.16
CA ILE A 923 34.98 14.84 15.76
C ILE A 923 34.25 13.48 15.74
N ASP A 924 34.42 12.69 14.67
CA ASP A 924 33.69 11.42 14.42
C ASP A 924 34.60 10.18 14.44
N GLY A 925 35.79 10.27 15.08
CA GLY A 925 36.70 9.13 15.23
C GLY A 925 37.72 8.92 14.09
N ASP A 926 37.57 9.57 12.94
CA ASP A 926 38.57 9.55 11.85
C ASP A 926 39.92 10.15 12.29
N PRO A 927 41.09 9.68 11.79
CA PRO A 927 42.39 10.23 12.17
C PRO A 927 42.56 11.73 11.87
N ARG A 928 42.89 12.53 12.90
CA ARG A 928 43.08 14.00 12.82
C ARG A 928 44.43 14.40 12.20
N GLY A 929 45.43 13.51 12.26
CA GLY A 929 46.76 13.72 11.67
C GLY A 929 47.79 14.42 12.58
N ASN A 930 47.42 14.79 13.81
CA ASN A 930 48.40 15.09 14.86
C ASN A 930 49.10 13.79 15.33
N LEU A 931 50.24 13.95 16.00
CA LEU A 931 51.05 12.85 16.54
C LEU A 931 51.49 13.16 17.96
N ALA A 932 51.82 12.12 18.74
CA ALA A 932 52.49 12.32 20.03
C ALA A 932 53.79 13.15 19.84
N PRO A 933 54.07 14.14 20.72
CA PRO A 933 53.43 14.36 22.02
C PRO A 933 52.21 15.31 22.02
N PHE A 934 51.72 15.75 20.85
CA PHE A 934 50.66 16.77 20.69
C PHE A 934 49.23 16.25 20.97
N VAL A 935 49.06 15.66 22.16
CA VAL A 935 47.79 15.18 22.73
C VAL A 935 47.68 15.54 24.21
N LEU A 936 46.46 15.71 24.70
CA LEU A 936 46.15 15.97 26.10
C LEU A 936 46.37 14.74 26.99
N PRO A 937 46.53 14.92 28.31
CA PRO A 937 46.80 16.19 28.99
C PRO A 937 48.25 16.62 28.78
N VAL A 938 48.47 17.95 28.82
CA VAL A 938 49.81 18.52 28.87
C VAL A 938 50.46 18.16 30.20
N ARG A 939 51.55 17.37 30.16
CA ARG A 939 52.19 16.78 31.35
C ARG A 939 53.69 16.58 31.13
N PRO A 940 54.46 16.09 32.13
CA PRO A 940 55.85 15.67 31.92
C PRO A 940 55.97 14.69 30.75
N GLY A 941 56.79 15.03 29.77
CA GLY A 941 56.95 14.26 28.53
C GLY A 941 56.07 14.72 27.36
N SER A 942 55.12 15.65 27.58
CA SER A 942 54.40 16.30 26.48
C SER A 942 55.27 17.31 25.71
N HIS A 943 56.38 17.79 26.27
CA HIS A 943 57.21 18.79 25.63
C HIS A 943 58.06 18.18 24.47
N PRO A 944 57.96 18.68 23.22
CA PRO A 944 58.61 18.05 22.07
C PRO A 944 60.13 18.27 21.99
N VAL A 945 60.67 19.32 22.64
CA VAL A 945 62.12 19.61 22.63
C VAL A 945 62.86 18.70 23.61
N GLN A 946 63.93 18.04 23.13
CA GLN A 946 64.78 17.18 23.94
C GLN A 946 65.37 17.93 25.16
N GLY A 947 65.35 17.28 26.33
CA GLY A 947 65.79 17.85 27.61
C GLY A 947 64.64 18.34 28.51
N PHE A 948 63.47 18.63 27.94
CA PHE A 948 62.31 19.16 28.68
C PHE A 948 61.34 18.06 29.17
N SER A 949 61.74 16.78 29.15
CA SER A 949 60.85 15.63 29.41
C SER A 949 60.28 15.53 30.83
N ASN A 950 60.77 16.35 31.77
CA ASN A 950 60.29 16.39 33.16
C ASN A 950 59.49 17.67 33.48
N VAL A 951 59.30 18.56 32.49
CA VAL A 951 58.62 19.85 32.66
C VAL A 951 57.10 19.66 32.63
N ALA A 952 56.42 20.20 33.63
CA ALA A 952 54.99 20.49 33.61
C ALA A 952 54.78 22.02 33.63
N VAL A 953 53.54 22.51 33.76
CA VAL A 953 53.27 23.96 33.85
C VAL A 953 53.44 24.43 35.30
N LYS A 954 54.04 25.59 35.58
CA LYS A 954 54.10 26.14 36.95
C LYS A 954 52.79 26.81 37.35
N THR A 955 52.42 26.74 38.62
CA THR A 955 51.17 27.33 39.13
C THR A 955 51.14 28.85 38.91
N GLY A 956 49.98 29.40 38.58
CA GLY A 956 49.82 30.81 38.20
C GLY A 956 50.00 31.13 36.71
N TYR A 957 50.65 30.28 35.91
CA TYR A 957 50.62 30.44 34.44
C TYR A 957 49.33 29.89 33.85
N HIS A 958 48.74 30.61 32.89
CA HIS A 958 47.53 30.17 32.21
C HIS A 958 47.83 29.35 30.95
N VAL A 959 47.04 28.29 30.75
CA VAL A 959 46.84 27.66 29.43
C VAL A 959 45.79 28.46 28.66
N LYS A 960 45.98 28.61 27.34
CA LYS A 960 44.93 29.04 26.41
C LYS A 960 44.37 27.81 25.71
N PHE A 961 43.06 27.82 25.48
CA PHE A 961 42.38 26.75 24.76
C PHE A 961 41.24 27.32 23.94
N ASP A 962 40.83 26.56 22.94
CA ASP A 962 39.53 26.72 22.30
C ASP A 962 38.89 25.36 22.02
N LEU A 963 37.61 25.42 21.64
CA LEU A 963 36.77 24.31 21.25
C LEU A 963 35.71 24.80 20.28
N LYS A 964 35.00 23.88 19.63
CA LYS A 964 33.97 24.20 18.64
C LYS A 964 32.60 23.70 19.06
N THR A 965 31.59 24.42 18.62
CA THR A 965 30.22 23.92 18.52
C THR A 965 29.74 24.03 17.08
N LYS A 966 28.77 23.20 16.70
CA LYS A 966 27.96 23.39 15.49
C LYS A 966 26.47 23.25 15.83
N GLY A 967 25.61 23.98 15.13
CA GLY A 967 24.18 24.08 15.42
C GLY A 967 23.79 25.43 16.02
N ASN A 968 22.75 25.44 16.85
CA ASN A 968 22.06 26.63 17.35
C ASN A 968 22.70 27.14 18.65
N MET A 969 24.00 27.45 18.56
CA MET A 969 24.86 27.97 19.63
C MET A 969 25.38 29.40 19.31
N PHE A 970 24.66 30.11 18.44
CA PHE A 970 24.99 31.46 17.94
C PHE A 970 24.18 32.60 18.61
N GLY A 971 23.28 32.29 19.55
CA GLY A 971 22.51 33.27 20.30
C GLY A 971 23.35 34.12 21.25
N LYS A 972 22.80 35.27 21.68
CA LYS A 972 23.52 36.28 22.50
C LYS A 972 23.71 35.87 23.96
N GLN A 973 22.90 34.94 24.46
CA GLN A 973 22.96 34.37 25.81
C GLN A 973 23.55 32.95 25.85
N ASP A 974 23.86 32.37 24.68
CA ASP A 974 24.48 31.05 24.61
C ASP A 974 25.89 31.09 25.19
N GLY A 975 26.32 29.94 25.73
CA GLY A 975 27.63 29.81 26.35
C GLY A 975 28.11 28.37 26.45
N VAL A 976 29.36 28.20 26.88
CA VAL A 976 29.92 26.90 27.23
C VAL A 976 30.34 26.91 28.69
N ARG A 977 29.71 26.07 29.51
CA ARG A 977 30.08 25.86 30.91
C ARG A 977 31.30 24.92 30.97
N ILE A 978 32.25 25.27 31.82
CA ILE A 978 33.38 24.42 32.17
C ILE A 978 33.43 24.33 33.69
N THR A 979 33.45 23.11 34.22
CA THR A 979 33.49 22.85 35.66
C THR A 979 34.78 22.08 35.98
N PRO A 980 35.83 22.78 36.50
CA PRO A 980 37.08 22.13 36.87
C PRO A 980 36.96 21.25 38.12
N THR A 981 37.66 20.11 38.11
CA THR A 981 37.95 19.29 39.29
C THR A 981 39.45 19.06 39.40
N PHE A 982 39.95 18.83 40.63
CA PHE A 982 41.38 18.83 40.92
C PHE A 982 41.83 17.51 41.52
N TYR A 983 42.93 16.98 41.00
CA TYR A 983 43.55 15.76 41.49
C TYR A 983 45.03 16.00 41.76
N PHE A 984 45.58 15.38 42.80
CA PHE A 984 47.02 15.28 43.00
C PHE A 984 47.51 13.93 42.48
N VAL A 985 48.58 13.95 41.67
CA VAL A 985 49.29 12.78 41.17
C VAL A 985 50.73 12.84 41.67
N SER A 986 51.25 11.74 42.22
CA SER A 986 52.63 11.68 42.72
C SER A 986 53.65 11.86 41.59
N LYS A 987 54.87 12.32 41.94
CA LYS A 987 55.93 12.71 41.00
C LYS A 987 56.40 11.59 40.04
N ASP A 988 56.18 10.35 40.44
CA ASP A 988 56.46 9.10 39.72
C ASP A 988 55.28 8.59 38.88
N GLY A 989 54.08 9.19 39.04
CA GLY A 989 52.82 8.74 38.42
C GLY A 989 52.11 7.60 39.16
N SER A 990 52.64 7.07 40.27
CA SER A 990 52.12 5.83 40.89
C SER A 990 50.79 5.97 41.64
N SER A 991 50.37 7.19 41.97
CA SER A 991 49.14 7.45 42.73
C SER A 991 48.34 8.63 42.17
N ARG A 992 47.01 8.60 42.35
CA ARG A 992 46.09 9.70 42.07
C ARG A 992 45.03 9.80 43.17
N GLN A 993 44.78 11.00 43.68
CA GLN A 993 43.71 11.30 44.64
C GLN A 993 43.03 12.63 44.28
N GLU A 994 41.75 12.78 44.60
CA GLU A 994 41.04 14.06 44.45
C GLU A 994 41.43 15.00 45.61
N VAL A 995 41.57 16.30 45.33
CA VAL A 995 42.10 17.27 46.29
C VAL A 995 41.27 18.55 46.40
N ASP A 996 41.18 19.07 47.62
CA ASP A 996 40.80 20.47 47.83
C ASP A 996 42.04 21.36 47.61
N LEU A 997 41.87 22.45 46.88
CA LEU A 997 42.91 23.44 46.64
C LEU A 997 42.64 24.72 47.43
N TYR A 998 43.67 25.23 48.08
CA TYR A 998 43.62 26.46 48.89
C TYR A 998 44.60 27.51 48.37
N TYR A 999 44.28 28.81 48.51
CA TYR A 999 45.14 29.93 48.09
C TYR A 999 45.09 31.11 49.08
N HIS A 1000 45.75 32.22 48.75
CA HIS A 1000 45.84 33.41 49.60
C HIS A 1000 45.46 34.70 48.82
N ARG A 1001 44.74 35.62 49.48
CA ARG A 1001 44.35 36.93 48.91
C ARG A 1001 44.63 38.06 49.92
N GLY A 1002 45.66 38.86 49.67
CA GLY A 1002 46.03 39.96 50.56
C GLY A 1002 46.39 39.47 51.97
N GLN A 1003 45.56 39.76 52.96
CA GLN A 1003 45.68 39.24 54.33
C GLN A 1003 44.89 37.94 54.57
N GLU A 1004 43.95 37.59 53.70
CA GLU A 1004 43.23 36.32 53.76
C GLU A 1004 44.19 35.15 53.48
N ARG A 1005 44.05 34.08 54.26
CA ARG A 1005 44.90 32.88 54.21
C ARG A 1005 44.03 31.64 54.10
N LEU A 1006 44.51 30.66 53.34
CA LEU A 1006 43.86 29.38 53.09
C LEU A 1006 42.38 29.52 52.72
N ILE A 1007 42.09 30.34 51.70
CA ILE A 1007 40.79 30.35 51.03
C ILE A 1007 40.69 29.07 50.20
N ARG A 1008 39.68 28.22 50.42
CA ARG A 1008 39.43 27.06 49.55
C ARG A 1008 38.81 27.52 48.23
N ILE A 1009 39.32 27.03 47.11
CA ILE A 1009 38.67 27.18 45.80
C ILE A 1009 37.24 26.60 45.89
N GLY A 1010 36.26 27.27 45.30
CA GLY A 1010 34.84 26.86 45.39
C GLY A 1010 34.30 26.86 46.83
N SER A 1011 34.73 27.82 47.65
CA SER A 1011 34.05 28.19 48.89
C SER A 1011 33.40 29.57 48.74
N GLU A 1012 32.51 29.94 49.65
CA GLU A 1012 31.92 31.28 49.70
C GLU A 1012 32.97 32.40 49.80
N GLN A 1013 34.18 32.08 50.29
CA GLN A 1013 35.33 32.98 50.41
C GLN A 1013 36.13 33.13 49.10
N ASP A 1014 36.01 32.19 48.15
CA ASP A 1014 36.64 32.30 46.83
C ASP A 1014 35.86 33.28 45.96
N LEU A 1015 36.15 34.57 46.12
CA LEU A 1015 35.60 35.68 45.34
C LEU A 1015 36.47 36.07 44.14
N GLU A 1016 37.49 35.29 43.76
CA GLU A 1016 38.47 35.70 42.75
C GLU A 1016 37.89 35.61 41.33
N LYS A 1017 37.98 36.71 40.55
CA LYS A 1017 37.36 36.79 39.23
C LYS A 1017 38.32 36.38 38.13
N ARG A 1018 37.93 35.39 37.33
CA ARG A 1018 38.67 34.96 36.12
C ARG A 1018 38.19 35.72 34.89
N PHE A 1019 39.12 36.09 34.00
CA PHE A 1019 38.85 36.87 32.80
C PHE A 1019 39.50 36.25 31.57
N VAL A 1020 38.90 36.44 30.40
CA VAL A 1020 39.43 36.15 29.07
C VAL A 1020 39.55 37.44 28.27
N VAL A 1021 40.57 37.55 27.43
CA VAL A 1021 40.67 38.57 26.36
C VAL A 1021 40.66 37.83 25.02
N LEU A 1022 39.64 38.06 24.19
CA LEU A 1022 39.40 37.30 22.94
C LEU A 1022 40.62 37.36 22.02
N ASN A 1023 41.04 38.57 21.62
CA ASN A 1023 42.26 38.75 20.86
C ASN A 1023 43.41 39.17 21.79
N SER A 1024 44.33 38.25 22.05
CA SER A 1024 45.56 38.50 22.81
C SER A 1024 46.73 37.87 22.07
N ARG A 1025 47.98 38.28 22.37
CA ARG A 1025 49.21 37.73 21.71
C ARG A 1025 49.22 36.21 21.62
N LEU A 1026 48.73 35.55 22.67
CA LEU A 1026 48.75 34.10 22.84
C LEU A 1026 47.50 33.40 22.26
N ARG A 1027 46.60 34.14 21.60
CA ARG A 1027 45.52 33.60 20.76
C ARG A 1027 45.71 33.96 19.28
N ASN A 1028 46.05 35.22 19.00
CA ASN A 1028 46.22 35.77 17.64
C ASN A 1028 45.03 35.46 16.73
N VAL A 1029 43.82 35.86 17.16
CA VAL A 1029 42.55 35.48 16.49
C VAL A 1029 42.51 36.11 15.09
N PRO A 1030 42.20 35.35 14.02
CA PRO A 1030 42.20 35.89 12.66
C PRO A 1030 41.26 37.09 12.50
N GLY A 1031 41.74 38.17 11.90
CA GLY A 1031 40.95 39.39 11.66
C GLY A 1031 39.72 39.16 10.78
N THR A 1032 39.77 38.18 9.88
CA THR A 1032 38.62 37.71 9.09
C THR A 1032 37.53 37.12 9.98
N GLU A 1033 37.88 36.17 10.85
CA GLU A 1033 36.99 35.51 11.81
C GLU A 1033 36.35 36.51 12.80
N LEU A 1034 37.11 37.51 13.26
CA LEU A 1034 36.55 38.63 14.03
C LEU A 1034 35.58 39.49 13.20
N GLY A 1035 35.90 39.75 11.94
CA GLY A 1035 35.05 40.52 11.01
C GLY A 1035 33.74 39.82 10.65
N ASP A 1036 33.79 38.52 10.37
CA ASP A 1036 32.61 37.68 10.10
C ASP A 1036 31.67 37.64 11.31
N THR A 1037 32.24 37.49 12.51
CA THR A 1037 31.52 37.57 13.79
C THR A 1037 30.88 38.95 13.99
N ALA A 1038 31.63 40.02 13.73
CA ALA A 1038 31.14 41.40 13.87
C ALA A 1038 30.00 41.71 12.88
N ARG A 1039 30.06 41.21 11.64
CA ARG A 1039 28.99 41.30 10.65
C ARG A 1039 27.71 40.64 11.13
N TYR A 1040 27.80 39.44 11.70
CA TYR A 1040 26.63 38.75 12.24
C TYR A 1040 26.03 39.55 13.41
N GLN A 1041 26.84 39.94 14.39
CA GLN A 1041 26.39 40.74 15.54
C GLN A 1041 25.70 42.03 15.10
N TYR A 1042 26.28 42.78 14.16
CA TYR A 1042 25.68 43.98 13.59
C TYR A 1042 24.31 43.73 12.97
N THR A 1043 24.13 42.57 12.32
CA THR A 1043 22.93 42.27 11.52
C THR A 1043 21.80 41.63 12.35
N TYR A 1044 22.13 40.83 13.36
CA TYR A 1044 21.17 40.01 14.11
C TYR A 1044 21.13 40.28 15.62
N GLU A 1045 22.24 40.73 16.25
CA GLU A 1045 22.31 40.97 17.70
C GLU A 1045 22.13 42.44 18.12
N LEU A 1046 22.24 43.39 17.18
CA LEU A 1046 21.96 44.81 17.39
C LEU A 1046 20.50 45.16 17.07
N THR A 1047 19.93 46.06 17.88
CA THR A 1047 18.66 46.74 17.57
C THR A 1047 18.77 47.63 16.32
N ALA A 1048 17.63 48.11 15.82
CA ALA A 1048 17.61 49.10 14.74
C ALA A 1048 18.30 50.41 15.15
N ASP A 1049 18.11 50.85 16.40
CA ASP A 1049 18.67 52.11 16.89
C ASP A 1049 20.18 52.06 17.11
N GLU A 1050 20.73 50.92 17.53
CA GLU A 1050 22.19 50.71 17.59
C GLU A 1050 22.81 50.71 16.18
N ARG A 1051 22.14 50.11 15.19
CA ARG A 1051 22.59 50.16 13.78
C ARG A 1051 22.53 51.56 13.17
N ASN A 1052 21.59 52.40 13.61
CA ASN A 1052 21.51 53.80 13.18
C ASN A 1052 22.66 54.68 13.74
N GLN A 1053 23.42 54.20 14.73
CA GLN A 1053 24.49 54.97 15.40
C GLN A 1053 25.91 54.71 14.86
N SER A 1054 26.13 53.64 14.08
CA SER A 1054 27.44 53.29 13.49
C SER A 1054 27.26 52.45 12.23
N SER A 1055 28.10 52.65 11.21
CA SER A 1055 28.06 51.76 10.04
C SER A 1055 28.61 50.37 10.38
N LEU A 1056 28.33 49.38 9.54
CA LEU A 1056 28.93 48.04 9.64
C LEU A 1056 30.47 48.12 9.65
N ALA A 1057 31.07 48.99 8.85
CA ALA A 1057 32.53 49.14 8.81
C ALA A 1057 33.09 49.68 10.14
N ASP A 1058 32.46 50.71 10.71
CA ASP A 1058 32.85 51.26 12.02
C ASP A 1058 32.66 50.22 13.14
N TYR A 1059 31.59 49.43 13.05
CA TYR A 1059 31.32 48.34 13.99
C TYR A 1059 32.39 47.25 13.90
N MET A 1060 32.76 46.81 12.70
CA MET A 1060 33.82 45.82 12.48
C MET A 1060 35.16 46.31 13.05
N VAL A 1061 35.59 47.54 12.73
CA VAL A 1061 36.81 48.15 13.30
C VAL A 1061 36.75 48.19 14.83
N ARG A 1062 35.61 48.59 15.41
CA ARG A 1062 35.42 48.60 16.88
C ARG A 1062 35.47 47.20 17.50
N ILE A 1063 35.00 46.16 16.83
CA ILE A 1063 35.14 44.79 17.31
C ILE A 1063 36.60 44.33 17.25
N VAL A 1064 37.26 44.48 16.10
CA VAL A 1064 38.64 44.03 15.90
C VAL A 1064 39.61 44.79 16.81
N ASP A 1065 39.70 46.11 16.68
CA ASP A 1065 40.78 46.91 17.27
C ASP A 1065 40.53 47.32 18.74
N GLN A 1066 39.31 47.13 19.26
CA GLN A 1066 38.96 47.59 20.61
C GLN A 1066 38.28 46.49 21.45
N THR A 1067 37.14 45.98 21.01
CA THR A 1067 36.29 45.10 21.83
C THR A 1067 36.94 43.73 22.06
N SER A 1068 37.59 43.17 21.03
CA SER A 1068 38.30 41.88 21.13
C SER A 1068 39.45 41.91 22.15
N HIS A 1069 40.02 43.08 22.41
CA HIS A 1069 41.12 43.29 23.37
C HIS A 1069 40.64 43.60 24.80
N GLN A 1070 39.33 43.63 25.07
CA GLN A 1070 38.78 43.86 26.41
C GLN A 1070 38.70 42.59 27.26
N LYS A 1071 38.70 42.75 28.59
CA LYS A 1071 38.55 41.65 29.56
C LYS A 1071 37.07 41.27 29.73
N THR A 1072 36.67 40.16 29.14
CA THR A 1072 35.41 39.47 29.47
C THR A 1072 35.57 38.73 30.80
N TRP A 1073 34.62 38.89 31.73
CA TRP A 1073 34.55 38.06 32.95
C TRP A 1073 33.94 36.70 32.61
N VAL A 1074 34.56 35.61 33.08
CA VAL A 1074 34.17 34.22 32.72
C VAL A 1074 33.89 33.31 33.92
N GLY A 1075 33.92 33.82 35.15
CA GLY A 1075 33.64 33.03 36.36
C GLY A 1075 34.74 33.10 37.42
N ARG A 1076 35.04 31.94 38.02
CA ARG A 1076 35.98 31.75 39.15
C ARG A 1076 36.93 30.57 38.85
N TYR A 1077 37.57 30.00 39.87
CA TYR A 1077 38.45 28.82 39.69
C TYR A 1077 37.66 27.49 39.69
N ASP A 1078 36.53 27.44 40.38
CA ASP A 1078 35.66 26.26 40.54
C ASP A 1078 34.60 26.11 39.44
N TRP A 1079 34.29 27.18 38.72
CA TRP A 1079 33.41 27.16 37.54
C TRP A 1079 33.77 28.29 36.56
N MET A 1080 33.52 28.04 35.28
CA MET A 1080 33.57 29.03 34.21
C MET A 1080 32.36 28.92 33.30
N ILE A 1081 31.97 30.05 32.69
CA ILE A 1081 31.12 30.10 31.50
C ILE A 1081 31.85 30.94 30.47
N LEU A 1082 31.97 30.43 29.25
CA LEU A 1082 32.44 31.18 28.08
C LEU A 1082 31.23 31.83 27.38
N PRO A 1083 31.01 33.15 27.46
CA PRO A 1083 29.88 33.82 26.81
C PRO A 1083 30.16 34.19 25.35
N ALA A 1084 29.12 34.60 24.62
CA ALA A 1084 29.19 35.04 23.23
C ALA A 1084 30.22 36.16 22.94
N SER A 1085 30.66 36.95 23.92
CA SER A 1085 31.71 37.98 23.74
C SER A 1085 33.13 37.44 23.56
N ILE A 1086 33.34 36.13 23.78
CA ILE A 1086 34.59 35.40 23.50
C ILE A 1086 34.36 34.20 22.57
N ARG A 1087 33.26 34.27 21.80
CA ARG A 1087 32.90 33.36 20.72
C ARG A 1087 33.18 34.02 19.37
N THR A 1088 33.55 33.22 18.38
CA THR A 1088 33.61 33.62 16.97
C THR A 1088 32.78 32.67 16.10
N LEU A 1089 32.41 33.13 14.91
CA LEU A 1089 31.59 32.40 13.94
C LEU A 1089 32.46 32.03 12.73
N ILE A 1090 32.53 30.74 12.41
CA ILE A 1090 33.54 30.14 11.51
C ILE A 1090 32.94 29.11 10.52
N GLY A 1091 31.63 29.15 10.29
CA GLY A 1091 30.96 28.27 9.34
C GLY A 1091 31.30 28.57 7.87
N PRO A 1092 30.78 27.75 6.94
CA PRO A 1092 31.01 27.94 5.50
C PRO A 1092 30.49 29.30 5.01
N LYS A 1093 31.19 29.84 4.01
CA LYS A 1093 30.89 31.10 3.29
C LYS A 1093 30.96 30.96 1.75
N GLU A 1094 31.44 29.82 1.28
CA GLU A 1094 31.62 29.43 -0.12
C GLU A 1094 30.85 28.12 -0.36
N ASP A 1095 30.56 27.78 -1.62
CA ASP A 1095 29.74 26.63 -2.05
C ASP A 1095 28.32 26.56 -1.44
N ILE A 1096 27.79 27.70 -0.98
CA ILE A 1096 26.45 27.83 -0.40
C ILE A 1096 25.38 27.88 -1.51
N PRO A 1097 24.32 27.05 -1.45
CA PRO A 1097 23.23 27.06 -2.43
C PRO A 1097 22.44 28.37 -2.47
N SER A 1098 21.91 28.69 -3.66
CA SER A 1098 21.02 29.84 -3.85
C SER A 1098 19.74 29.68 -3.00
N GLY A 1099 19.44 30.67 -2.17
CA GLY A 1099 18.33 30.66 -1.20
C GLY A 1099 18.77 30.44 0.25
N VAL A 1100 19.94 29.85 0.49
CA VAL A 1100 20.50 29.70 1.84
C VAL A 1100 21.16 31.01 2.30
N SER A 1101 20.94 31.39 3.56
CA SER A 1101 21.56 32.58 4.14
C SER A 1101 23.03 32.34 4.49
N VAL A 1102 23.93 33.06 3.82
CA VAL A 1102 25.39 33.04 4.10
C VAL A 1102 25.69 33.40 5.56
N ASP A 1103 24.91 34.30 6.17
CA ASP A 1103 25.09 34.65 7.58
C ASP A 1103 24.66 33.51 8.52
N ARG A 1104 23.57 32.78 8.21
CA ARG A 1104 23.14 31.60 8.99
C ARG A 1104 24.11 30.43 8.84
N ALA A 1105 24.71 30.28 7.65
CA ALA A 1105 25.73 29.27 7.38
C ALA A 1105 27.05 29.59 8.10
N ASN A 1106 27.53 30.83 8.04
CA ASN A 1106 28.71 31.26 8.80
C ASN A 1106 28.47 31.16 10.32
N ALA A 1107 27.27 31.50 10.79
CA ALA A 1107 26.88 31.37 12.19
C ALA A 1107 26.68 29.91 12.66
N ALA A 1108 26.63 28.93 11.76
CA ALA A 1108 26.31 27.55 12.08
C ALA A 1108 27.42 26.79 12.81
N ILE A 1109 28.68 27.23 12.68
CA ILE A 1109 29.83 26.68 13.41
C ILE A 1109 30.44 27.82 14.21
N GLN A 1110 30.65 27.60 15.51
CA GLN A 1110 31.17 28.59 16.43
C GLN A 1110 32.42 28.06 17.14
N ARG A 1111 33.39 28.94 17.40
CA ARG A 1111 34.55 28.63 18.24
C ARG A 1111 34.46 29.44 19.54
N TRP A 1112 34.83 28.81 20.65
CA TRP A 1112 34.78 29.40 21.99
C TRP A 1112 36.17 29.44 22.61
N TYR A 1113 36.67 30.64 22.93
CA TYR A 1113 38.02 30.84 23.44
C TYR A 1113 38.03 30.92 24.97
N GLY A 1114 38.87 30.11 25.62
CA GLY A 1114 39.02 30.08 27.08
C GLY A 1114 40.47 30.20 27.56
N GLU A 1115 40.65 30.52 28.84
CA GLU A 1115 41.93 30.36 29.54
C GLU A 1115 41.71 29.92 30.98
N TYR A 1116 42.58 29.05 31.46
CA TYR A 1116 42.55 28.59 32.84
C TYR A 1116 43.94 28.64 33.46
N SER A 1117 44.00 28.94 34.76
CA SER A 1117 45.19 28.72 35.58
C SER A 1117 44.75 28.35 36.98
N LEU A 1118 45.62 27.67 37.72
CA LEU A 1118 45.57 27.70 39.18
C LEU A 1118 46.04 29.07 39.71
N PRO A 1119 45.78 29.42 40.98
CA PRO A 1119 46.48 30.50 41.68
C PRO A 1119 48.01 30.34 41.60
N ALA A 1120 48.76 31.43 41.77
CA ALA A 1120 50.22 31.38 41.70
C ALA A 1120 50.81 30.53 42.84
N ASP A 1121 50.35 30.76 44.08
CA ASP A 1121 50.65 29.89 45.21
C ASP A 1121 49.38 29.14 45.57
N VAL A 1122 49.46 27.81 45.57
CA VAL A 1122 48.33 26.92 45.84
C VAL A 1122 48.75 25.80 46.77
N TYR A 1123 47.86 25.42 47.67
CA TYR A 1123 48.11 24.44 48.73
C TYR A 1123 47.09 23.32 48.59
N ALA A 1124 47.54 22.16 48.07
CA ALA A 1124 46.69 21.00 47.82
C ALA A 1124 46.62 20.09 49.06
N VAL A 1125 45.43 19.60 49.40
CA VAL A 1125 45.20 18.61 50.46
C VAL A 1125 44.19 17.55 50.00
N PRO A 1126 44.17 16.32 50.56
CA PRO A 1126 43.15 15.33 50.23
C PRO A 1126 41.73 15.91 50.42
N LYS A 1127 40.84 15.69 49.45
CA LYS A 1127 39.49 16.28 49.45
C LYS A 1127 38.71 15.94 50.73
N GLY A 1128 38.05 16.95 51.31
CA GLY A 1128 37.35 16.87 52.59
C GLY A 1128 38.23 17.12 53.82
N THR A 1129 39.52 17.44 53.67
CA THR A 1129 40.41 17.72 54.81
C THR A 1129 39.98 18.99 55.55
N ASN A 1130 39.56 18.83 56.81
CA ASN A 1130 39.14 19.93 57.68
C ASN A 1130 40.36 20.69 58.23
N LEU A 1131 40.86 21.66 57.46
CA LEU A 1131 42.00 22.51 57.85
C LEU A 1131 41.75 23.35 59.11
N GLU A 1132 40.51 23.73 59.41
CA GLU A 1132 40.20 24.48 60.63
C GLU A 1132 40.46 23.64 61.89
N SER A 1133 40.07 22.36 61.86
CA SER A 1133 40.33 21.42 62.96
C SER A 1133 41.82 21.15 63.14
N LEU A 1134 42.56 21.05 62.03
CA LEU A 1134 44.02 20.92 62.04
C LEU A 1134 44.71 22.17 62.63
N ALA A 1135 44.28 23.38 62.24
CA ALA A 1135 44.82 24.64 62.74
C ALA A 1135 44.51 24.90 64.23
N ARG A 1136 43.45 24.27 64.77
CA ARG A 1136 43.14 24.28 66.21
C ARG A 1136 43.97 23.26 67.02
N GLN A 1137 44.55 22.25 66.36
CA GLN A 1137 45.33 21.19 67.00
C GLN A 1137 46.85 21.40 66.88
N ASN A 1138 47.31 21.96 65.76
CA ASN A 1138 48.72 22.19 65.44
C ASN A 1138 48.90 23.56 64.77
N GLN A 1139 50.11 24.11 64.80
CA GLN A 1139 50.44 25.31 64.04
C GLN A 1139 50.42 25.00 62.53
N LEU A 1140 49.34 25.36 61.85
CA LEU A 1140 49.18 25.21 60.40
C LEU A 1140 49.89 26.36 59.67
N ASP A 1141 51.19 26.20 59.42
CA ASP A 1141 51.96 27.10 58.54
C ASP A 1141 52.05 26.54 57.10
N GLU A 1142 52.59 27.34 56.17
CA GLU A 1142 52.76 26.96 54.76
C GLU A 1142 53.69 25.75 54.53
N LYS A 1143 54.37 25.25 55.58
CA LYS A 1143 55.28 24.09 55.55
C LYS A 1143 54.66 22.83 56.14
N ALA A 1144 53.45 22.90 56.68
CA ALA A 1144 52.73 21.77 57.26
C ALA A 1144 52.64 20.56 56.31
N SER A 1145 52.88 19.36 56.83
CA SER A 1145 52.93 18.10 56.07
C SER A 1145 51.59 17.62 55.51
N VAL A 1146 50.48 18.29 55.83
CA VAL A 1146 49.18 18.06 55.20
C VAL A 1146 49.16 18.52 53.74
N PHE A 1147 50.01 19.48 53.37
CA PHE A 1147 50.08 20.03 52.02
C PHE A 1147 50.89 19.13 51.08
N LEU A 1148 50.22 18.63 50.05
CA LEU A 1148 50.77 17.72 49.04
C LEU A 1148 51.62 18.52 48.04
N LYS A 1149 52.93 18.22 47.97
CA LYS A 1149 53.91 19.01 47.19
C LYS A 1149 54.79 18.21 46.24
N ASP A 1150 55.13 16.95 46.55
CA ASP A 1150 56.03 16.15 45.70
C ASP A 1150 55.26 15.43 44.58
N GLY A 1151 54.84 16.21 43.58
CA GLY A 1151 54.00 15.73 42.49
C GLY A 1151 53.36 16.86 41.69
N TYR A 1152 52.19 16.56 41.13
CA TYR A 1152 51.49 17.41 40.18
C TYR A 1152 50.01 17.57 40.54
N ILE A 1153 49.45 18.76 40.30
CA ILE A 1153 48.02 19.03 40.37
C ILE A 1153 47.46 18.93 38.96
N VAL A 1154 46.64 17.91 38.71
CA VAL A 1154 45.92 17.72 37.45
C VAL A 1154 44.62 18.50 37.48
N VAL A 1155 44.40 19.29 36.44
CA VAL A 1155 43.12 19.97 36.18
C VAL A 1155 42.32 19.13 35.19
N ASN A 1156 41.12 18.72 35.62
CA ASN A 1156 40.17 17.94 34.84
C ASN A 1156 38.90 18.78 34.59
N PHE A 1157 38.39 18.85 33.36
CA PHE A 1157 37.22 19.64 32.99
C PHE A 1157 36.01 18.76 32.65
N ASN A 1158 34.86 19.02 33.27
CA ASN A 1158 33.58 18.80 32.58
C ASN A 1158 33.30 19.98 31.64
N ILE A 1159 32.74 19.73 30.45
CA ILE A 1159 32.45 20.75 29.43
C ILE A 1159 31.04 20.50 28.86
N GLU A 1160 30.21 21.54 28.86
CA GLU A 1160 28.77 21.47 28.57
C GLU A 1160 28.31 22.74 27.82
N THR A 1161 27.39 22.63 26.84
CA THR A 1161 26.79 23.82 26.20
C THR A 1161 25.55 24.30 26.94
N LEU A 1162 25.36 25.62 26.98
CA LEU A 1162 24.17 26.29 27.51
C LEU A 1162 23.49 27.07 26.38
N ARG A 1163 22.19 26.85 26.15
CA ARG A 1163 21.35 27.68 25.27
C ARG A 1163 20.50 28.65 26.10
N ASP A 1164 20.28 29.86 25.60
CA ASP A 1164 19.56 30.95 26.31
C ASP A 1164 20.08 31.20 27.75
N GLY A 1165 21.35 30.90 28.02
CA GLY A 1165 21.99 31.05 29.33
C GLY A 1165 21.54 30.05 30.43
N ASN A 1166 20.76 29.03 30.09
CA ASN A 1166 20.18 28.10 31.06
C ASN A 1166 21.24 27.15 31.67
N THR A 1167 21.55 27.32 32.96
CA THR A 1167 22.49 26.47 33.71
C THR A 1167 21.91 25.17 34.24
N GLU A 1168 20.58 25.09 34.37
CA GLU A 1168 19.91 23.95 35.03
C GLU A 1168 19.63 22.80 34.05
N ALA A 1169 19.53 23.10 32.75
CA ALA A 1169 19.40 22.12 31.68
C ALA A 1169 20.41 22.41 30.54
N PRO A 1170 21.67 21.92 30.66
CA PRO A 1170 22.65 22.02 29.58
C PRO A 1170 22.17 21.29 28.32
N HIS A 1171 22.53 21.79 27.15
CA HIS A 1171 22.07 21.27 25.86
C HIS A 1171 22.86 20.02 25.42
N LEU A 1172 24.18 20.15 25.26
CA LEU A 1172 25.11 19.08 24.89
C LEU A 1172 26.22 18.92 25.93
N GLN A 1173 26.81 17.72 26.04
CA GLN A 1173 27.93 17.44 26.95
C GLN A 1173 29.10 16.75 26.24
N TYR A 1174 30.31 16.97 26.76
CA TYR A 1174 31.56 16.40 26.20
C TYR A 1174 31.91 15.02 26.80
N ILE A 1175 31.60 14.78 28.08
CA ILE A 1175 31.95 13.54 28.80
C ILE A 1175 30.71 12.71 29.17
N TYR A 1176 29.72 13.34 29.83
CA TYR A 1176 28.63 12.63 30.52
C TYR A 1176 27.29 12.65 29.78
N ALA A 1177 27.28 12.77 28.45
CA ALA A 1177 26.06 12.58 27.67
C ALA A 1177 25.61 11.10 27.75
N PRO A 1178 24.31 10.77 27.84
CA PRO A 1178 23.89 9.39 28.11
C PRO A 1178 24.21 8.37 27.01
N LEU A 1179 24.43 8.82 25.78
CA LEU A 1179 24.66 7.96 24.61
C LEU A 1179 26.11 7.97 24.09
N MET A 1180 26.93 8.96 24.45
CA MET A 1180 28.32 9.04 23.96
C MET A 1180 29.26 9.84 24.87
N ASN A 1181 30.56 9.64 24.65
CA ASN A 1181 31.64 10.41 25.26
C ASN A 1181 32.59 10.91 24.17
N GLN A 1182 32.65 12.23 23.98
CA GLN A 1182 33.41 12.87 22.90
C GLN A 1182 34.94 12.85 23.17
N TRP A 1183 35.38 12.76 24.45
CA TRP A 1183 36.80 12.54 24.75
C TRP A 1183 37.30 11.19 24.21
N GLN A 1184 36.48 10.15 24.37
CA GLN A 1184 36.80 8.81 23.87
C GLN A 1184 36.71 8.74 22.34
N MET A 1185 35.72 9.40 21.71
CA MET A 1185 35.60 9.47 20.26
C MET A 1185 36.79 10.17 19.59
N GLU A 1186 37.26 11.29 20.16
CA GLU A 1186 38.47 12.01 19.69
C GLU A 1186 39.78 11.28 20.07
N GLY A 1187 39.71 10.12 20.72
CA GLY A 1187 40.84 9.23 20.93
C GLY A 1187 41.71 9.60 22.14
N PHE A 1188 41.13 10.14 23.21
CA PHE A 1188 41.84 10.35 24.47
C PHE A 1188 42.39 9.04 25.03
N ASN A 1189 43.65 9.04 25.45
CA ASN A 1189 44.32 7.84 25.98
C ASN A 1189 44.39 7.91 27.51
N ASN A 1190 43.66 7.03 28.19
CA ASN A 1190 43.62 6.95 29.66
C ASN A 1190 44.86 6.28 30.31
N SER A 1191 45.75 5.66 29.53
CA SER A 1191 46.99 5.03 30.04
C SER A 1191 48.15 5.15 29.04
N PRO A 1192 48.63 6.37 28.72
CA PRO A 1192 49.73 6.55 27.80
C PRO A 1192 51.05 6.18 28.48
N VAL A 1193 51.81 5.30 27.82
CA VAL A 1193 53.21 4.99 28.18
C VAL A 1193 54.08 6.12 27.64
N ASP A 1194 54.92 6.72 28.49
CA ASP A 1194 55.88 7.74 28.08
C ASP A 1194 57.20 7.16 27.52
N SER A 1195 58.09 8.03 27.06
CA SER A 1195 59.40 7.64 26.50
C SER A 1195 60.38 7.01 27.50
N GLN A 1196 60.01 6.92 28.79
CA GLN A 1196 60.75 6.24 29.85
C GLN A 1196 60.03 4.97 30.33
N GLY A 1197 58.91 4.59 29.71
CA GLY A 1197 58.11 3.41 30.09
C GLY A 1197 57.12 3.63 31.23
N ARG A 1198 56.93 4.88 31.70
CA ARG A 1198 55.99 5.19 32.79
C ARG A 1198 54.58 5.34 32.24
N THR A 1199 53.61 4.73 32.91
CA THR A 1199 52.17 4.94 32.68
C THR A 1199 51.63 6.04 33.59
N TRP A 1200 50.74 6.87 33.06
CA TRP A 1200 50.09 7.95 33.82
C TRP A 1200 48.63 7.59 34.14
N PRO A 1201 48.13 7.81 35.38
CA PRO A 1201 46.78 7.44 35.79
C PRO A 1201 45.77 8.50 35.37
N LEU A 1202 45.46 8.54 34.07
CA LEU A 1202 44.63 9.59 33.46
C LEU A 1202 43.13 9.28 33.54
N LYS A 1203 42.33 10.32 33.29
CA LYS A 1203 40.88 10.28 33.12
C LYS A 1203 40.46 11.21 31.99
N ASP A 1204 39.38 10.84 31.29
CA ASP A 1204 38.63 11.74 30.41
C ASP A 1204 38.39 13.09 31.11
N GLY A 1205 38.60 14.19 30.39
CA GLY A 1205 38.57 15.55 30.95
C GLY A 1205 39.91 16.09 31.43
N ASP A 1206 40.97 15.27 31.60
CA ASP A 1206 42.28 15.78 32.04
C ASP A 1206 42.90 16.70 30.96
N VAL A 1207 43.20 17.95 31.33
CA VAL A 1207 43.72 18.97 30.41
C VAL A 1207 45.21 19.23 30.62
N VAL A 1208 45.62 19.46 31.87
CA VAL A 1208 46.97 19.95 32.19
C VAL A 1208 47.41 19.53 33.59
N PHE A 1209 48.69 19.17 33.70
CA PHE A 1209 49.39 18.95 34.95
C PHE A 1209 50.15 20.23 35.33
N TYR A 1210 49.89 20.72 36.54
CA TYR A 1210 50.65 21.79 37.17
C TYR A 1210 51.67 21.21 38.16
N HIS A 1211 52.86 21.79 38.29
CA HIS A 1211 53.78 21.48 39.38
C HIS A 1211 53.17 21.83 40.74
N ALA A 1212 53.15 20.89 41.69
CA ALA A 1212 52.74 21.18 43.07
C ALA A 1212 53.86 21.83 43.91
N ASP A 1213 55.09 21.87 43.38
CA ASP A 1213 56.29 22.42 44.01
C ASP A 1213 56.82 23.72 43.36
N GLN A 1214 56.21 24.22 42.26
CA GLN A 1214 56.72 25.38 41.51
C GLN A 1214 55.64 26.36 41.09
N SER A 1215 55.89 27.64 41.42
CA SER A 1215 55.04 28.80 41.14
C SER A 1215 55.66 29.70 40.07
N SER A 1216 54.84 30.38 39.27
CA SER A 1216 55.29 31.44 38.35
C SER A 1216 55.99 32.59 39.10
N ARG A 1217 55.74 32.75 40.41
CA ARG A 1217 56.48 33.70 41.26
C ARG A 1217 57.97 33.38 41.35
N ASN A 1218 58.38 32.13 41.17
CA ASN A 1218 59.80 31.74 41.24
C ASN A 1218 60.60 32.39 40.10
N ASP A 1219 59.97 32.64 38.95
CA ASP A 1219 60.62 33.17 37.75
C ASP A 1219 60.74 34.70 37.77
N PHE A 1220 60.17 35.38 38.78
CA PHE A 1220 60.21 36.83 38.97
C PHE A 1220 60.77 37.26 40.34
N GLN A 1221 61.33 36.33 41.14
CA GLN A 1221 62.02 36.68 42.38
C GLN A 1221 63.44 37.20 42.08
N SER A 1222 63.79 38.36 42.66
CA SER A 1222 64.99 39.14 42.30
C SER A 1222 66.33 38.60 42.85
N GLN A 1223 66.52 37.28 42.81
CA GLN A 1223 67.79 36.61 43.16
C GLN A 1223 68.39 35.79 42.01
N VAL A 1224 67.85 35.92 40.79
CA VAL A 1224 68.52 35.49 39.56
C VAL A 1224 69.11 36.74 38.88
N PRO A 1225 70.42 36.79 38.56
CA PRO A 1225 70.97 37.83 37.70
C PRO A 1225 70.44 37.69 36.28
N HIS A 1226 69.97 38.81 35.70
CA HIS A 1226 69.67 38.94 34.27
C HIS A 1226 70.93 39.34 33.49
#